data_AF-A0A341B7E4-F1
#
_entry.id   AF-A0A341B7E4-F1
#
_cell.length_a   1.000
_cell.length_b   1.000
_cell.length_c   1.000
_cell.angle_alpha   90.00
_cell.angle_beta   90.00
_cell.angle_gamma   90.00
#
_symmetry.space_group_name_H-M   'P 1'
#
loop_
_entity.id
_entity.type
_entity.pdbx_description
1 polymer ?
#
loop_
_entity_poly.entity_id
_entity_poly.type
_entity_poly.pdbx_seq_one_letter_code
_entity_poly.pdbx_strand_id
1 'polypeptide(L)'
;MISSHITENSPNRQPFVLFGNHSTQENLNAGNFNFPSEGHLVRSTGPSGSFAKHMVVQCVSPKGPLACSRTYFFGATHVPYLGDDNKLPKKTEQIRLLSQVYAAVIEAVLAAIACYAKTSSLTKAKEVAEQTFGSGLNSFELMQFKAALHSKMAFHIHAVNNQGRIVPLDSEDSLYFVKTACMTIYDIPDLLGGSGCLGSVVFSESFLTSQILVKEKDGTVTTETSFIILTAAIPRFCSWLVEDIEVKFSEKTQQSVMGDECFLGTFLTRGEGAYLYSSNQQSWPEEGKVHFFSGGLLFSDRHHGNIIISKDHMNSVLFYDGDSTSIVAALLIDFKSSLLPHLPVHFRGSNNFLMIALFPKSKIYQTFYSEVFSPWQQQANSGLSLKVIQEDGLSVEQKRLHSSAQKLFSVLSHSAGEKRSPLKLLSAKLPELDGFLQHFAVSSVSREPMMRTHLPVLLQQAEINPTHTVENDKVIISIVTGLPGCHASELCAFLVTLHKEYGRWMVYRQVMDSSECFHAAHFQRYLSNALEAQQNCSARQSAYIRKKTRLLVVLQGYTDVIDVVQALQIHPDSNVKSSFTIGAITVCVEPLSCYMEHRFLFPKCLDQCSQGLVSNVVFTSHTTEQRHPLLIQLQSLIRAANPSAAFILAENGIVTRNEDIELILSENSFSSPQMLRSRYLMYPGWYEGKFDVGSVFPLMVQICVWFGRPLEKTRFVAKCKAIQSSIKPSPFSGNIYHILGKVKFSDSERTMEVCHNTLANSLSIVPVLEGPTPPPDSRSTPQGSSGQQECYLVFIGCSLKEESVKDWLRQSAKQKPQRKALKTRGMLTQQEIRNIHVKRHLDPLPAGYFYNGTQFVNFFGDKTDFHPLMDQFMNDYVEEANREIEKYNRELEQQEYHDLFEQKP
;
A
#
# COMPACT_ATOMS: atom_id res chain seq x y z
N MET A 1 -22.22 8.69 34.75
CA MET A 1 -21.80 9.69 33.73
C MET A 1 -20.75 9.17 32.74
N ILE A 2 -19.77 8.33 33.14
CA ILE A 2 -18.80 7.76 32.17
C ILE A 2 -19.36 6.51 31.45
N SER A 3 -20.12 5.66 32.15
CA SER A 3 -20.73 4.44 31.57
C SER A 3 -21.77 4.70 30.48
N SER A 4 -22.46 5.84 30.51
CA SER A 4 -23.45 6.24 29.49
C SER A 4 -22.85 6.52 28.11
N HIS A 5 -21.52 6.59 28.01
CA HIS A 5 -20.82 6.75 26.74
C HIS A 5 -20.24 5.44 26.19
N ILE A 6 -20.40 4.33 26.89
CA ILE A 6 -19.93 3.01 26.49
C ILE A 6 -21.05 2.29 25.75
N THR A 7 -20.79 1.88 24.52
CA THR A 7 -21.79 1.29 23.62
C THR A 7 -22.23 -0.12 24.03
N GLU A 8 -21.39 -0.83 24.80
CA GLU A 8 -21.56 -2.23 25.18
C GLU A 8 -21.85 -2.33 26.69
N ASN A 9 -23.04 -2.80 27.06
CA ASN A 9 -23.49 -2.89 28.46
C ASN A 9 -22.99 -4.15 29.18
N SER A 10 -22.18 -4.99 28.53
CA SER A 10 -21.62 -6.18 29.16
C SER A 10 -20.66 -5.81 30.31
N PRO A 11 -20.61 -6.60 31.40
CA PRO A 11 -19.68 -6.39 32.52
C PRO A 11 -18.21 -6.31 32.07
N ASN A 12 -17.85 -7.07 31.04
CA ASN A 12 -16.53 -7.10 30.41
C ASN A 12 -16.10 -5.77 29.77
N ARG A 13 -17.02 -4.80 29.65
CA ARG A 13 -16.81 -3.50 29.01
C ARG A 13 -17.18 -2.32 29.90
N GLN A 14 -17.50 -2.56 31.17
CA GLN A 14 -17.72 -1.48 32.14
C GLN A 14 -16.43 -1.21 32.94
N PRO A 15 -16.04 0.06 33.14
CA PRO A 15 -14.88 0.40 33.97
C PRO A 15 -15.22 0.26 35.45
N PHE A 16 -14.29 -0.27 36.25
CA PHE A 16 -14.48 -0.43 37.69
C PHE A 16 -13.17 -0.44 38.47
N VAL A 17 -13.27 -0.22 39.78
CA VAL A 17 -12.22 -0.43 40.76
C VAL A 17 -12.83 -1.14 41.97
N LEU A 18 -12.29 -2.29 42.35
CA LEU A 18 -12.74 -3.09 43.49
C LEU A 18 -11.56 -3.40 44.41
N PHE A 19 -11.79 -3.35 45.72
CA PHE A 19 -10.75 -3.59 46.73
C PHE A 19 -11.00 -4.92 47.46
N GLY A 20 -9.95 -5.73 47.61
CA GLY A 20 -9.96 -6.97 48.39
C GLY A 20 -11.21 -7.82 48.16
N ASN A 21 -12.00 -8.02 49.22
CA ASN A 21 -13.18 -8.89 49.25
C ASN A 21 -14.36 -8.38 48.41
N HIS A 22 -14.32 -7.16 47.87
CA HIS A 22 -15.32 -6.72 46.90
C HIS A 22 -15.08 -7.28 45.49
N SER A 23 -13.90 -7.86 45.22
CA SER A 23 -13.59 -8.49 43.94
C SER A 23 -14.16 -9.92 43.81
N THR A 24 -15.33 -10.23 44.37
CA THR A 24 -15.94 -11.57 44.25
C THR A 24 -16.41 -11.89 42.83
N GLN A 25 -16.61 -13.18 42.55
CA GLN A 25 -17.19 -13.61 41.28
C GLN A 25 -18.53 -12.92 40.96
N GLU A 26 -19.40 -12.78 41.96
CA GLU A 26 -20.70 -12.11 41.81
C GLU A 26 -20.54 -10.64 41.39
N ASN A 27 -19.69 -9.89 42.08
CA ASN A 27 -19.47 -8.47 41.78
C ASN A 27 -18.82 -8.28 40.40
N LEU A 28 -17.79 -9.08 40.07
CA LEU A 28 -17.13 -9.00 38.76
C LEU A 28 -18.09 -9.30 37.60
N ASN A 29 -19.05 -10.21 37.80
CA ASN A 29 -20.05 -10.56 36.79
C ASN A 29 -21.24 -9.57 36.75
N ALA A 30 -21.52 -8.84 37.83
CA ALA A 30 -22.64 -7.90 37.90
C ALA A 30 -22.40 -6.61 37.10
N GLY A 31 -21.16 -6.12 37.04
CA GLY A 31 -20.77 -4.90 36.31
C GLY A 31 -21.35 -3.58 36.84
N ASN A 32 -22.20 -3.63 37.88
CA ASN A 32 -22.78 -2.50 38.60
C ASN A 32 -22.68 -2.75 40.11
N PHE A 33 -22.20 -1.76 40.86
CA PHE A 33 -21.85 -1.92 42.27
C PHE A 33 -22.58 -0.89 43.14
N ASN A 34 -23.19 -1.36 44.23
CA ASN A 34 -23.71 -0.51 45.30
C ASN A 34 -23.15 -1.01 46.63
N PHE A 35 -22.07 -0.40 47.11
CA PHE A 35 -21.55 -0.67 48.45
C PHE A 35 -21.93 0.48 49.42
N PRO A 36 -22.17 0.19 50.72
CA PRO A 36 -22.38 1.21 51.74
C PRO A 36 -21.20 2.19 51.85
N SER A 37 -21.41 3.38 52.42
CA SER A 37 -20.44 4.50 52.38
C SER A 37 -19.03 4.17 52.91
N GLU A 38 -18.89 3.24 53.86
CA GLU A 38 -17.58 2.77 54.36
C GLU A 38 -17.06 1.50 53.67
N GLY A 39 -17.85 0.88 52.79
CA GLY A 39 -17.52 -0.34 52.04
C GLY A 39 -16.60 -0.12 50.84
N HIS A 40 -16.10 1.10 50.64
CA HIS A 40 -15.14 1.42 49.56
C HIS A 40 -13.74 1.76 50.08
N LEU A 41 -13.52 1.68 51.39
CA LEU A 41 -12.27 2.11 52.01
C LEU A 41 -11.28 0.95 52.08
N VAL A 42 -10.06 1.16 51.58
CA VAL A 42 -8.97 0.16 51.61
C VAL A 42 -8.75 -0.43 53.02
N ARG A 43 -9.01 0.33 54.08
CA ARG A 43 -8.83 -0.09 55.48
C ARG A 43 -9.82 -1.14 56.00
N SER A 44 -10.95 -1.36 55.32
CA SER A 44 -12.07 -2.18 55.81
C SER A 44 -12.51 -3.30 54.85
N THR A 45 -11.87 -3.43 53.69
CA THR A 45 -12.30 -4.32 52.60
C THR A 45 -11.47 -5.59 52.46
N GLY A 46 -10.62 -5.89 53.44
CA GLY A 46 -9.88 -7.15 53.55
C GLY A 46 -10.63 -8.24 54.33
N PRO A 47 -10.04 -9.44 54.46
CA PRO A 47 -10.59 -10.52 55.26
C PRO A 47 -10.93 -10.06 56.68
N SER A 48 -12.14 -10.40 57.14
CA SER A 48 -12.64 -10.04 58.48
C SER A 48 -12.62 -8.52 58.79
N GLY A 49 -12.76 -7.66 57.77
CA GLY A 49 -12.79 -6.20 57.94
C GLY A 49 -11.41 -5.55 58.10
N SER A 50 -10.35 -6.26 57.72
CA SER A 50 -8.97 -5.76 57.74
C SER A 50 -8.64 -4.90 56.50
N PHE A 51 -7.39 -4.44 56.38
CA PHE A 51 -6.91 -3.76 55.18
C PHE A 51 -6.93 -4.69 53.96
N ALA A 52 -7.45 -4.20 52.84
CA ALA A 52 -7.36 -4.88 51.56
C ALA A 52 -5.91 -5.03 51.12
N LYS A 53 -5.61 -6.20 50.56
CA LYS A 53 -4.26 -6.58 50.10
C LYS A 53 -4.03 -6.29 48.62
N HIS A 54 -5.11 -6.13 47.86
CA HIS A 54 -5.06 -5.82 46.44
C HIS A 54 -6.26 -5.02 45.98
N MET A 55 -6.14 -4.48 44.77
CA MET A 55 -7.24 -3.92 44.01
C MET A 55 -7.31 -4.54 42.63
N VAL A 56 -8.53 -4.69 42.11
CA VAL A 56 -8.79 -5.06 40.72
C VAL A 56 -9.36 -3.83 40.02
N VAL A 57 -8.71 -3.42 38.94
CA VAL A 57 -9.12 -2.28 38.13
C VAL A 57 -9.34 -2.71 36.69
N GLN A 58 -10.43 -2.23 36.10
CA GLN A 58 -10.73 -2.39 34.68
C GLN A 58 -10.86 -1.01 34.04
N CYS A 59 -10.02 -0.77 33.03
CA CYS A 59 -10.01 0.45 32.23
C CYS A 59 -10.58 0.14 30.85
N VAL A 60 -11.53 0.94 30.38
CA VAL A 60 -12.18 0.76 29.08
C VAL A 60 -12.20 2.09 28.34
N SER A 61 -11.83 2.07 27.06
CA SER A 61 -11.98 3.22 26.18
C SER A 61 -13.47 3.46 25.88
N PRO A 62 -14.02 4.65 26.15
CA PRO A 62 -15.46 4.91 25.97
C PRO A 62 -15.93 4.74 24.52
N LYS A 63 -15.10 5.14 23.54
CA LYS A 63 -15.43 5.16 22.11
C LYS A 63 -14.45 4.34 21.26
N GLY A 64 -13.99 3.21 21.78
CA GLY A 64 -13.04 2.39 21.05
C GLY A 64 -12.88 0.98 21.59
N PRO A 65 -12.08 0.16 20.91
CA PRO A 65 -12.00 -1.26 21.21
C PRO A 65 -11.11 -1.59 22.43
N LEU A 66 -10.27 -0.64 22.88
CA LEU A 66 -9.29 -0.89 23.93
C LEU A 66 -9.93 -1.08 25.31
N ALA A 67 -9.55 -2.17 25.97
CA ALA A 67 -9.82 -2.43 27.37
C ALA A 67 -8.66 -3.23 27.99
N CYS A 68 -8.41 -3.02 29.28
CA CYS A 68 -7.50 -3.86 30.03
C CYS A 68 -7.86 -3.87 31.52
N SER A 69 -7.52 -4.96 32.18
CA SER A 69 -7.75 -5.18 33.59
C SER A 69 -6.42 -5.52 34.26
N ARG A 70 -6.22 -5.01 35.47
CA ARG A 70 -5.00 -5.17 36.26
C ARG A 70 -5.36 -5.50 37.70
N THR A 71 -4.51 -6.29 38.33
CA THR A 71 -4.51 -6.46 39.78
C THR A 71 -3.26 -5.79 40.34
N TYR A 72 -3.45 -4.88 41.30
CA TYR A 72 -2.35 -4.17 41.96
C TYR A 72 -2.41 -4.39 43.47
N PHE A 73 -1.29 -4.20 44.16
CA PHE A 73 -1.13 -4.63 45.55
C PHE A 73 -0.99 -3.46 46.52
N PHE A 74 -1.48 -3.66 47.74
CA PHE A 74 -1.30 -2.74 48.86
C PHE A 74 -0.40 -3.42 49.89
N GLY A 75 0.90 -3.23 49.72
CA GLY A 75 1.95 -3.60 50.66
C GLY A 75 3.18 -4.23 50.00
N ALA A 76 4.12 -4.68 50.82
CA ALA A 76 5.38 -5.22 50.31
C ALA A 76 5.17 -6.59 49.61
N THR A 77 5.64 -6.71 48.37
CA THR A 77 5.57 -7.96 47.57
C THR A 77 6.80 -8.86 47.75
N HIS A 78 7.85 -8.33 48.38
CA HIS A 78 9.10 -9.00 48.70
C HIS A 78 9.63 -8.52 50.04
N VAL A 79 10.63 -9.23 50.58
CA VAL A 79 11.33 -8.82 51.79
C VAL A 79 12.76 -8.44 51.41
N PRO A 80 13.20 -7.19 51.57
CA PRO A 80 14.58 -6.80 51.27
C PRO A 80 15.57 -7.64 52.09
N TYR A 81 16.67 -8.06 51.45
CA TYR A 81 17.74 -8.77 52.14
C TYR A 81 18.45 -7.84 53.14
N LEU A 82 18.59 -8.26 54.40
CA LEU A 82 19.12 -7.44 55.51
C LEU A 82 20.38 -8.04 56.17
N GLY A 83 21.05 -8.99 55.52
CA GLY A 83 22.26 -9.63 56.04
C GLY A 83 22.03 -10.92 56.86
N ASP A 84 20.80 -11.17 57.33
CA ASP A 84 20.41 -12.40 58.04
C ASP A 84 19.03 -12.92 57.58
N ASP A 85 18.82 -14.25 57.64
CA ASP A 85 17.55 -14.92 57.36
C ASP A 85 16.53 -14.72 58.51
N ASN A 86 16.10 -13.48 58.71
CA ASN A 86 15.04 -13.19 59.69
C ASN A 86 13.68 -13.75 59.24
N LYS A 87 12.92 -14.34 60.18
CA LYS A 87 11.59 -14.91 59.92
C LYS A 87 10.61 -13.86 59.40
N LEU A 88 9.91 -14.20 58.32
CA LEU A 88 8.92 -13.35 57.64
C LEU A 88 7.77 -12.92 58.57
N PRO A 89 7.27 -11.68 58.46
CA PRO A 89 5.96 -11.33 59.00
C PRO A 89 4.86 -12.10 58.26
N LYS A 90 4.00 -12.84 58.98
CA LYS A 90 2.88 -13.64 58.41
C LYS A 90 1.96 -12.86 57.44
N LYS A 91 1.83 -11.54 57.60
CA LYS A 91 0.99 -10.68 56.73
C LYS A 91 1.58 -10.46 55.34
N THR A 92 2.90 -10.44 55.21
CA THR A 92 3.62 -10.30 53.93
C THR A 92 3.48 -11.57 53.08
N GLU A 93 3.21 -12.72 53.71
CA GLU A 93 3.01 -14.00 53.01
C GLU A 93 1.72 -14.03 52.17
N GLN A 94 0.64 -13.38 52.62
CA GLN A 94 -0.63 -13.30 51.87
C GLN A 94 -0.50 -12.45 50.60
N ILE A 95 0.14 -11.28 50.69
CA ILE A 95 0.39 -10.40 49.53
C ILE A 95 1.34 -11.12 48.56
N ARG A 96 2.38 -11.76 49.08
CA ARG A 96 3.32 -12.55 48.26
C ARG A 96 2.58 -13.65 47.49
N LEU A 97 1.72 -14.41 48.17
CA LEU A 97 0.89 -15.45 47.54
C LEU A 97 0.02 -14.88 46.41
N LEU A 98 -0.74 -13.82 46.65
CA LEU A 98 -1.59 -13.19 45.63
C LEU A 98 -0.76 -12.66 44.46
N SER A 99 0.40 -12.06 44.74
CA SER A 99 1.32 -11.57 43.70
C SER A 99 1.90 -12.69 42.83
N GLN A 100 2.19 -13.85 43.42
CA GLN A 100 2.66 -15.04 42.71
C GLN A 100 1.55 -15.64 41.83
N VAL A 101 0.32 -15.73 42.34
CA VAL A 101 -0.84 -16.17 41.54
C VAL A 101 -1.05 -15.21 40.37
N TYR A 102 -1.04 -13.91 40.62
CA TYR A 102 -1.20 -12.91 39.56
C TYR A 102 -0.07 -12.93 38.52
N ALA A 103 1.18 -13.13 38.93
CA ALA A 103 2.30 -13.31 38.01
C ALA A 103 2.07 -14.51 37.08
N ALA A 104 1.62 -15.66 37.63
CA ALA A 104 1.27 -16.83 36.82
C ALA A 104 0.10 -16.57 35.85
N VAL A 105 -0.89 -15.76 36.25
CA VAL A 105 -2.00 -15.34 35.39
C VAL A 105 -1.52 -14.46 34.23
N ILE A 106 -0.61 -13.51 34.49
CA ILE A 106 -0.01 -12.68 33.43
C ILE A 106 0.70 -13.58 32.41
N GLU A 107 1.55 -14.48 32.88
CA GLU A 107 2.32 -15.42 32.07
C GLU A 107 1.40 -16.26 31.16
N ALA A 108 0.30 -16.77 31.73
CA ALA A 108 -0.71 -17.54 31.01
C ALA A 108 -1.42 -16.74 29.90
N VAL A 109 -1.85 -15.51 30.19
CA VAL A 109 -2.51 -14.65 29.19
C VAL A 109 -1.55 -14.29 28.06
N LEU A 110 -0.30 -13.93 28.36
CA LEU A 110 0.69 -13.59 27.34
C LEU A 110 1.03 -14.80 26.44
N ALA A 111 1.17 -15.99 27.04
CA ALA A 111 1.38 -17.23 26.30
C ALA A 111 0.18 -17.57 25.41
N ALA A 112 -1.04 -17.37 25.91
CA ALA A 112 -2.27 -17.59 25.16
C ALA A 112 -2.45 -16.61 24.01
N ILE A 113 -2.09 -15.33 24.17
CA ILE A 113 -2.07 -14.34 23.08
C ILE A 113 -1.10 -14.80 21.98
N ALA A 114 0.12 -15.20 22.36
CA ALA A 114 1.11 -15.68 21.39
C ALA A 114 0.64 -16.98 20.68
N CYS A 115 -0.03 -17.88 21.39
CA CYS A 115 -0.63 -19.09 20.81
C CYS A 115 -1.77 -18.74 19.84
N TYR A 116 -2.67 -17.85 20.25
CA TYR A 116 -3.80 -17.41 19.43
C TYR A 116 -3.30 -16.70 18.16
N ALA A 117 -2.30 -15.83 18.26
CA ALA A 117 -1.73 -15.15 17.10
C ALA A 117 -1.20 -16.13 16.02
N LYS A 118 -0.63 -17.26 16.45
CA LYS A 118 -0.09 -18.31 15.58
C LYS A 118 -1.14 -19.27 15.03
N THR A 119 -2.18 -19.56 15.81
CA THR A 119 -3.14 -20.64 15.50
C THR A 119 -4.54 -20.17 15.14
N SER A 120 -4.85 -18.90 15.40
CA SER A 120 -6.20 -18.32 15.35
C SER A 120 -7.26 -19.10 16.15
N SER A 121 -6.85 -19.97 17.08
CA SER A 121 -7.75 -20.90 17.78
C SER A 121 -7.93 -20.54 19.25
N LEU A 122 -9.17 -20.24 19.65
CA LEU A 122 -9.52 -19.99 21.05
C LEU A 122 -9.25 -21.21 21.94
N THR A 123 -9.58 -22.41 21.47
CA THR A 123 -9.42 -23.66 22.24
C THR A 123 -7.95 -23.92 22.56
N LYS A 124 -7.06 -23.84 21.55
CA LYS A 124 -5.61 -24.01 21.76
C LYS A 124 -5.03 -22.93 22.66
N ALA A 125 -5.46 -21.68 22.50
CA ALA A 125 -5.02 -20.58 23.35
C ALA A 125 -5.43 -20.80 24.82
N LYS A 126 -6.65 -21.32 25.04
CA LYS A 126 -7.13 -21.70 26.37
C LYS A 126 -6.29 -22.83 26.96
N GLU A 127 -6.06 -23.92 26.24
CA GLU A 127 -5.21 -25.04 26.70
C GLU A 127 -3.81 -24.56 27.11
N VAL A 128 -3.20 -23.69 26.31
CA VAL A 128 -1.90 -23.08 26.63
C VAL A 128 -1.98 -22.18 27.87
N ALA A 129 -3.03 -21.36 28.03
CA ALA A 129 -3.22 -20.56 29.25
C ALA A 129 -3.27 -21.45 30.50
N GLU A 130 -4.06 -22.53 30.47
CA GLU A 130 -4.25 -23.43 31.62
C GLU A 130 -2.94 -24.16 31.97
N GLN A 131 -2.20 -24.64 30.95
CA GLN A 131 -0.92 -25.31 31.13
C GLN A 131 0.17 -24.36 31.66
N THR A 132 0.25 -23.13 31.11
CA THR A 132 1.21 -22.12 31.54
C THR A 132 0.91 -21.65 32.97
N PHE A 133 -0.37 -21.40 33.30
CA PHE A 133 -0.78 -21.08 34.67
C PHE A 133 -0.39 -22.20 35.64
N GLY A 134 -0.69 -23.45 35.27
CA GLY A 134 -0.31 -24.61 36.06
C GLY A 134 1.20 -24.74 36.24
N SER A 135 2.02 -24.39 35.24
CA SER A 135 3.49 -24.41 35.34
C SER A 135 4.04 -23.26 36.19
N GLY A 136 3.44 -22.06 36.07
CA GLY A 136 3.80 -20.90 36.89
C GLY A 136 3.51 -21.11 38.38
N LEU A 137 2.38 -21.75 38.72
CA LEU A 137 2.13 -22.14 40.12
C LEU A 137 3.18 -23.13 40.64
N ASN A 138 3.71 -24.00 39.79
CA ASN A 138 4.77 -24.92 40.18
C ASN A 138 6.09 -24.17 40.46
N SER A 139 6.47 -23.22 39.61
CA SER A 139 7.72 -22.45 39.76
C SER A 139 7.72 -21.54 41.00
N PHE A 140 6.53 -21.11 41.44
CA PHE A 140 6.35 -20.34 42.67
C PHE A 140 6.13 -21.21 43.93
N GLU A 141 6.31 -22.53 43.83
CA GLU A 141 6.14 -23.50 44.94
C GLU A 141 4.71 -23.56 45.50
N LEU A 142 3.70 -23.25 44.68
CA LEU A 142 2.28 -23.25 45.05
C LEU A 142 1.53 -24.54 44.64
N MET A 143 2.28 -25.64 44.45
CA MET A 143 1.76 -26.95 43.99
C MET A 143 0.51 -27.42 44.75
N GLN A 144 0.54 -27.24 46.07
CA GLN A 144 -0.50 -27.68 47.00
C GLN A 144 -1.85 -26.98 46.78
N PHE A 145 -1.87 -25.82 46.12
CA PHE A 145 -3.07 -25.03 45.88
C PHE A 145 -3.57 -25.10 44.44
N LYS A 146 -2.85 -25.81 43.56
CA LYS A 146 -3.12 -25.88 42.12
C LYS A 146 -4.54 -26.32 41.79
N ALA A 147 -5.03 -27.39 42.40
CA ALA A 147 -6.38 -27.89 42.16
C ALA A 147 -7.47 -26.90 42.59
N ALA A 148 -7.27 -26.22 43.72
CA ALA A 148 -8.22 -25.25 44.26
C ALA A 148 -8.27 -23.95 43.43
N LEU A 149 -7.14 -23.52 42.86
CA LEU A 149 -7.08 -22.34 41.99
C LEU A 149 -7.58 -22.64 40.58
N HIS A 150 -7.28 -23.83 40.05
CA HIS A 150 -7.69 -24.23 38.70
C HIS A 150 -9.22 -24.38 38.57
N SER A 151 -9.92 -24.81 39.62
CA SER A 151 -11.38 -24.91 39.60
C SER A 151 -12.10 -23.57 39.59
N LYS A 152 -11.42 -22.48 39.96
CA LYS A 152 -11.96 -21.11 40.02
C LYS A 152 -11.47 -20.21 38.88
N MET A 153 -10.80 -20.80 37.90
CA MET A 153 -10.22 -20.10 36.76
C MET A 153 -11.23 -19.91 35.64
N ALA A 154 -11.23 -18.73 35.03
CA ALA A 154 -11.93 -18.46 33.78
C ALA A 154 -11.01 -17.74 32.80
N PHE A 155 -11.05 -18.18 31.53
CA PHE A 155 -10.27 -17.60 30.43
C PHE A 155 -11.17 -17.36 29.22
N HIS A 156 -11.01 -16.21 28.57
CA HIS A 156 -11.71 -15.88 27.33
C HIS A 156 -10.91 -14.91 26.45
N ILE A 157 -11.20 -14.94 25.14
CA ILE A 157 -10.73 -13.95 24.17
C ILE A 157 -11.96 -13.41 23.43
N HIS A 158 -12.10 -12.09 23.33
CA HIS A 158 -13.18 -11.44 22.60
C HIS A 158 -12.62 -10.51 21.53
N ALA A 159 -13.16 -10.54 20.31
CA ALA A 159 -12.92 -9.50 19.32
C ALA A 159 -13.84 -8.30 19.58
N VAL A 160 -13.33 -7.09 19.36
CA VAL A 160 -14.05 -5.84 19.62
C VAL A 160 -13.93 -4.93 18.40
N ASN A 161 -15.06 -4.50 17.86
CA ASN A 161 -15.07 -3.60 16.71
C ASN A 161 -14.71 -2.15 17.10
N ASN A 162 -14.57 -1.27 16.11
CA ASN A 162 -14.19 0.14 16.33
C ASN A 162 -15.21 0.93 17.16
N GLN A 163 -16.44 0.43 17.34
CA GLN A 163 -17.48 1.04 18.19
C GLN A 163 -17.44 0.52 19.64
N GLY A 164 -16.52 -0.41 19.96
CA GLY A 164 -16.38 -0.98 21.29
C GLY A 164 -17.33 -2.15 21.59
N ARG A 165 -18.00 -2.72 20.58
CA ARG A 165 -18.92 -3.87 20.73
C ARG A 165 -18.20 -5.19 20.52
N ILE A 166 -18.61 -6.19 21.29
CA ILE A 166 -18.04 -7.55 21.19
C ILE A 166 -18.57 -8.23 19.92
N VAL A 167 -17.68 -8.82 19.14
CA VAL A 167 -17.97 -9.56 17.91
C VAL A 167 -17.45 -10.99 18.04
N PRO A 168 -18.15 -12.00 17.47
CA PRO A 168 -17.66 -13.38 17.44
C PRO A 168 -16.27 -13.48 16.78
N LEU A 169 -15.40 -14.32 17.34
CA LEU A 169 -14.05 -14.56 16.78
C LEU A 169 -14.09 -15.21 15.40
N ASP A 170 -15.16 -15.96 15.06
CA ASP A 170 -15.27 -16.68 13.80
C ASP A 170 -15.76 -15.80 12.64
N SER A 171 -16.06 -14.52 12.89
CA SER A 171 -16.42 -13.56 11.84
C SER A 171 -15.21 -13.27 10.94
N GLU A 172 -15.40 -13.20 9.61
CA GLU A 172 -14.31 -12.91 8.67
C GLU A 172 -13.58 -11.58 8.95
N ASP A 173 -14.31 -10.59 9.49
CA ASP A 173 -13.79 -9.26 9.83
C ASP A 173 -13.01 -9.25 11.16
N SER A 174 -13.19 -10.30 11.99
CA SER A 174 -12.58 -10.38 13.32
C SER A 174 -11.05 -10.37 13.25
N LEU A 175 -10.47 -10.81 12.12
CA LEU A 175 -9.03 -10.92 11.91
C LEU A 175 -8.31 -9.60 12.23
N TYR A 176 -8.87 -8.49 11.76
CA TYR A 176 -8.29 -7.15 11.88
C TYR A 176 -8.85 -6.36 13.07
N PHE A 177 -9.83 -6.89 13.79
CA PHE A 177 -10.33 -6.29 15.01
C PHE A 177 -9.37 -6.51 16.18
N VAL A 178 -9.34 -5.53 17.08
CA VAL A 178 -8.64 -5.64 18.35
C VAL A 178 -9.31 -6.72 19.19
N LYS A 179 -8.49 -7.55 19.82
CA LYS A 179 -8.94 -8.65 20.66
C LYS A 179 -8.55 -8.38 22.10
N THR A 180 -9.38 -8.75 23.05
CA THR A 180 -9.07 -8.68 24.48
C THR A 180 -8.98 -10.09 25.03
N ALA A 181 -7.79 -10.51 25.47
CA ALA A 181 -7.60 -11.76 26.19
C ALA A 181 -7.66 -11.47 27.70
N CYS A 182 -8.43 -12.25 28.45
CA CYS A 182 -8.63 -12.07 29.87
C CYS A 182 -8.57 -13.41 30.60
N MET A 183 -7.94 -13.38 31.76
CA MET A 183 -7.94 -14.49 32.71
C MET A 183 -8.28 -13.98 34.11
N THR A 184 -9.18 -14.69 34.78
CA THR A 184 -9.63 -14.39 36.13
C THR A 184 -9.53 -15.63 37.00
N ILE A 185 -9.01 -15.48 38.22
CA ILE A 185 -9.09 -16.51 39.26
C ILE A 185 -10.02 -15.98 40.35
N TYR A 186 -11.20 -16.58 40.43
CA TYR A 186 -12.25 -16.12 41.32
C TYR A 186 -12.01 -16.56 42.78
N ASP A 187 -12.49 -15.73 43.71
CA ASP A 187 -12.72 -16.05 45.12
C ASP A 187 -11.60 -16.88 45.77
N ILE A 188 -10.36 -16.40 45.70
CA ILE A 188 -9.16 -17.06 46.21
C ILE A 188 -9.30 -17.23 47.73
N PRO A 189 -9.27 -18.45 48.28
CA PRO A 189 -9.34 -18.66 49.72
C PRO A 189 -8.07 -18.20 50.43
N ASP A 190 -8.13 -17.93 51.73
CA ASP A 190 -6.94 -17.69 52.55
C ASP A 190 -6.19 -19.00 52.80
N LEU A 191 -5.24 -19.28 51.91
CA LEU A 191 -4.49 -20.54 51.86
C LEU A 191 -3.45 -20.71 52.98
N LEU A 192 -3.23 -19.70 53.82
CA LEU A 192 -2.25 -19.69 54.91
C LEU A 192 -2.86 -19.97 56.30
N GLY A 193 -4.10 -20.48 56.35
CA GLY A 193 -4.75 -20.94 57.57
C GLY A 193 -5.75 -19.97 58.20
N GLY A 194 -6.15 -18.91 57.49
CA GLY A 194 -7.27 -18.05 57.89
C GLY A 194 -8.63 -18.57 57.40
N SER A 195 -9.69 -18.22 58.12
CA SER A 195 -11.08 -18.46 57.67
C SER A 195 -11.55 -17.24 56.87
N GLY A 196 -11.35 -17.25 55.55
CA GLY A 196 -11.78 -16.14 54.71
C GLY A 196 -11.48 -16.31 53.21
N CYS A 197 -12.12 -15.46 52.41
CA CYS A 197 -11.77 -15.23 51.00
C CYS A 197 -10.86 -14.00 50.95
N LEU A 198 -9.82 -14.04 50.12
CA LEU A 198 -8.92 -12.92 49.85
C LEU A 198 -9.48 -11.99 48.76
N GLY A 199 -10.39 -12.49 47.91
CA GLY A 199 -10.90 -11.84 46.71
C GLY A 199 -10.44 -12.55 45.42
N SER A 200 -10.63 -11.93 44.27
CA SER A 200 -10.21 -12.46 42.96
C SER A 200 -9.04 -11.68 42.38
N VAL A 201 -8.29 -12.32 41.46
CA VAL A 201 -7.30 -11.61 40.62
C VAL A 201 -7.74 -11.67 39.16
N VAL A 202 -7.56 -10.55 38.46
CA VAL A 202 -7.93 -10.38 37.06
C VAL A 202 -6.77 -9.77 36.29
N PHE A 203 -6.48 -10.31 35.11
CA PHE A 203 -5.56 -9.72 34.15
C PHE A 203 -6.16 -9.78 32.75
N SER A 204 -6.08 -8.69 32.01
CA SER A 204 -6.47 -8.69 30.60
C SER A 204 -5.64 -7.73 29.75
N GLU A 205 -5.43 -8.08 28.48
CA GLU A 205 -4.68 -7.28 27.51
C GLU A 205 -5.44 -7.15 26.19
N SER A 206 -5.45 -5.95 25.63
CA SER A 206 -5.89 -5.70 24.26
C SER A 206 -4.73 -5.88 23.29
N PHE A 207 -4.93 -6.69 22.26
CA PHE A 207 -3.91 -7.01 21.26
C PHE A 207 -4.47 -7.02 19.84
N LEU A 208 -3.57 -6.85 18.86
CA LEU A 208 -3.85 -7.01 17.44
C LEU A 208 -3.01 -8.16 16.89
N THR A 209 -3.59 -8.84 15.90
CA THR A 209 -2.95 -9.92 15.15
C THR A 209 -2.82 -9.51 13.70
N SER A 210 -1.77 -9.97 13.05
CA SER A 210 -1.52 -9.76 11.64
C SER A 210 -1.07 -11.07 11.02
N GLN A 211 -1.58 -11.37 9.83
CA GLN A 211 -1.32 -12.63 9.13
C GLN A 211 -1.05 -12.34 7.65
N ILE A 212 0.06 -12.87 7.15
CA ILE A 212 0.44 -12.77 5.73
C ILE A 212 0.53 -14.20 5.20
N LEU A 213 -0.15 -14.47 4.10
CA LEU A 213 0.00 -15.74 3.39
C LEU A 213 1.26 -15.67 2.52
N VAL A 214 2.14 -16.65 2.69
CA VAL A 214 3.44 -16.71 2.04
C VAL A 214 3.53 -17.98 1.22
N LYS A 215 3.86 -17.86 -0.06
CA LYS A 215 4.07 -18.97 -0.97
C LYS A 215 5.55 -19.32 -1.02
N GLU A 216 5.84 -20.58 -0.72
CA GLU A 216 7.17 -21.17 -0.79
C GLU A 216 7.53 -21.56 -2.22
N LYS A 217 8.81 -21.87 -2.46
CA LYS A 217 9.31 -22.24 -3.81
C LYS A 217 8.68 -23.52 -4.35
N ASP A 218 8.24 -24.42 -3.48
CA ASP A 218 7.55 -25.67 -3.81
C ASP A 218 6.04 -25.47 -4.08
N GLY A 219 5.54 -24.23 -3.93
CA GLY A 219 4.14 -23.87 -4.10
C GLY A 219 3.29 -24.04 -2.85
N THR A 220 3.84 -24.52 -1.73
CA THR A 220 3.12 -24.58 -0.45
C THR A 220 2.84 -23.17 0.07
N VAL A 221 1.69 -23.00 0.75
CA VAL A 221 1.32 -21.72 1.35
C VAL A 221 1.45 -21.83 2.86
N THR A 222 2.38 -21.08 3.42
CA THR A 222 2.61 -20.91 4.85
C THR A 222 1.98 -19.61 5.33
N THR A 223 1.73 -19.50 6.64
CA THR A 223 1.20 -18.27 7.24
C THR A 223 2.27 -17.65 8.12
N GLU A 224 2.73 -16.46 7.77
CA GLU A 224 3.56 -15.63 8.63
C GLU A 224 2.64 -14.83 9.56
N THR A 225 2.92 -14.87 10.86
CA THR A 225 2.07 -14.25 11.88
C THR A 225 2.86 -13.26 12.72
N SER A 226 2.22 -12.15 13.08
CA SER A 226 2.77 -11.16 13.99
C SER A 226 1.67 -10.65 14.90
N PHE A 227 2.01 -10.19 16.10
CA PHE A 227 1.05 -9.60 17.02
C PHE A 227 1.68 -8.46 17.81
N ILE A 228 0.83 -7.60 18.34
CA ILE A 228 1.24 -6.55 19.27
C ILE A 228 0.21 -6.38 20.37
N ILE A 229 0.68 -6.15 21.59
CA ILE A 229 -0.17 -5.85 22.74
C ILE A 229 -0.24 -4.34 22.90
N LEU A 230 -1.41 -3.76 22.63
CA LEU A 230 -1.63 -2.32 22.62
C LEU A 230 -1.66 -1.72 24.03
N THR A 231 -2.03 -2.51 25.02
CA THR A 231 -2.12 -2.11 26.45
C THR A 231 -0.86 -2.46 27.25
N ALA A 232 0.19 -2.98 26.60
CA ALA A 232 1.45 -3.35 27.26
C ALA A 232 2.20 -2.15 27.85
N ALA A 233 1.90 -0.92 27.42
CA ALA A 233 2.50 0.29 28.00
C ALA A 233 1.91 0.68 29.37
N ILE A 234 0.82 0.03 29.79
CA ILE A 234 0.23 0.19 31.13
C ILE A 234 0.91 -0.83 32.06
N PRO A 235 1.54 -0.40 33.16
CA PRO A 235 2.26 -1.30 34.07
C PRO A 235 1.40 -2.51 34.44
N ARG A 236 1.94 -3.71 34.19
CA ARG A 236 1.25 -4.97 34.51
C ARG A 236 1.25 -5.23 36.01
N PHE A 237 2.29 -4.77 36.69
CA PHE A 237 2.50 -4.91 38.11
C PHE A 237 2.70 -3.52 38.74
N CYS A 238 2.12 -3.32 39.92
CA CYS A 238 2.32 -2.14 40.75
C CYS A 238 1.95 -2.49 42.19
N SER A 239 2.68 -1.92 43.13
CA SER A 239 2.36 -1.97 44.55
C SER A 239 2.52 -0.59 45.18
N TRP A 240 1.90 -0.40 46.34
CA TRP A 240 2.15 0.74 47.22
C TRP A 240 2.29 0.26 48.66
N LEU A 241 3.24 0.82 49.39
CA LEU A 241 3.34 0.63 50.84
C LEU A 241 2.26 1.49 51.51
N VAL A 242 1.17 0.86 51.98
CA VAL A 242 -0.01 1.56 52.53
C VAL A 242 -0.06 1.50 54.06
N GLU A 243 0.41 0.41 54.67
CA GLU A 243 0.38 0.26 56.13
C GLU A 243 1.62 0.95 56.77
N ASP A 244 1.39 1.74 57.83
CA ASP A 244 2.45 2.46 58.57
C ASP A 244 3.60 1.55 59.03
N ILE A 245 3.31 0.29 59.33
CA ILE A 245 4.30 -0.70 59.79
C ILE A 245 5.27 -1.03 58.65
N GLU A 246 4.79 -1.16 57.42
CA GLU A 246 5.60 -1.49 56.25
C GLU A 246 6.41 -0.29 55.77
N VAL A 247 5.83 0.91 55.82
CA VAL A 247 6.55 2.16 55.55
C VAL A 247 7.69 2.33 56.55
N LYS A 248 7.41 2.20 57.85
CA LYS A 248 8.44 2.25 58.91
C LYS A 248 9.48 1.14 58.75
N PHE A 249 9.09 -0.04 58.27
CA PHE A 249 10.03 -1.11 58.00
C PHE A 249 10.96 -0.75 56.83
N SER A 250 10.42 -0.24 55.73
CA SER A 250 11.21 0.25 54.59
C SER A 250 12.17 1.38 54.98
N GLU A 251 11.70 2.34 55.79
CA GLU A 251 12.53 3.42 56.34
C GLU A 251 13.64 2.89 57.24
N LYS A 252 13.33 1.93 58.12
CA LYS A 252 14.33 1.25 58.97
C LYS A 252 15.34 0.47 58.15
N THR A 253 14.91 -0.22 57.09
CA THR A 253 15.81 -0.90 56.14
C THR A 253 16.77 0.11 55.50
N GLN A 254 16.25 1.26 55.06
CA GLN A 254 17.09 2.30 54.47
C GLN A 254 18.06 2.91 55.50
N GLN A 255 17.62 3.16 56.73
CA GLN A 255 18.47 3.65 57.82
C GLN A 255 19.57 2.65 58.20
N SER A 256 19.24 1.34 58.25
CA SER A 256 20.19 0.28 58.55
C SER A 256 21.27 0.16 57.47
N VAL A 257 20.88 0.23 56.19
CA VAL A 257 21.81 0.13 55.06
C VAL A 257 22.66 1.40 54.88
N MET A 258 22.18 2.55 55.36
CA MET A 258 22.89 3.83 55.29
C MET A 258 23.63 4.19 56.59
N GLY A 259 23.71 3.27 57.57
CA GLY A 259 24.48 3.44 58.80
C GLY A 259 25.99 3.26 58.60
N ASP A 260 26.78 3.62 59.63
CA ASP A 260 28.25 3.60 59.58
C ASP A 260 28.83 2.17 59.41
N GLU A 261 28.12 1.14 59.87
CA GLU A 261 28.46 -0.28 59.67
C GLU A 261 27.39 -0.99 58.82
N CYS A 262 27.48 -0.87 57.50
CA CYS A 262 26.58 -1.54 56.56
C CYS A 262 27.13 -2.92 56.15
N PHE A 263 26.27 -3.95 56.13
CA PHE A 263 26.63 -5.29 55.66
C PHE A 263 27.00 -5.34 54.15
N LEU A 264 26.60 -4.33 53.37
CA LEU A 264 27.02 -4.17 51.97
C LEU A 264 28.40 -3.50 51.85
N GLY A 265 29.08 -3.22 52.97
CA GLY A 265 30.39 -2.58 53.01
C GLY A 265 30.35 -1.06 52.93
N THR A 266 31.48 -0.46 52.57
CA THR A 266 31.65 1.00 52.45
C THR A 266 30.75 1.60 51.39
N PHE A 267 30.07 2.70 51.73
CA PHE A 267 29.29 3.50 50.79
C PHE A 267 30.20 4.14 49.73
N LEU A 268 29.84 4.00 48.45
CA LEU A 268 30.59 4.59 47.34
C LEU A 268 29.88 5.83 46.81
N THR A 269 28.65 5.68 46.31
CA THR A 269 27.91 6.80 45.70
C THR A 269 26.40 6.60 45.71
N ARG A 270 25.66 7.70 45.45
CA ARG A 270 24.20 7.69 45.25
C ARG A 270 23.81 8.49 44.01
N GLY A 271 22.78 8.04 43.30
CA GLY A 271 22.19 8.82 42.23
C GLY A 271 20.77 8.43 41.88
N GLU A 272 20.13 9.33 41.14
CA GLU A 272 18.74 9.21 40.68
C GLU A 272 18.70 9.06 39.16
N GLY A 273 17.59 8.53 38.63
CA GLY A 273 17.38 8.37 37.20
C GLY A 273 18.08 7.16 36.59
N ALA A 274 18.29 6.10 37.39
CA ALA A 274 18.72 4.80 36.88
C ALA A 274 17.49 3.93 36.60
N TYR A 275 17.56 3.11 35.55
CA TYR A 275 16.45 2.26 35.12
C TYR A 275 16.77 0.79 35.38
N LEU A 276 15.90 0.09 36.11
CA LEU A 276 16.01 -1.35 36.35
C LEU A 276 15.18 -2.12 35.33
N TYR A 277 15.83 -3.05 34.65
CA TYR A 277 15.25 -3.99 33.71
C TYR A 277 15.43 -5.42 34.24
N SER A 278 14.43 -6.27 34.03
CA SER A 278 14.55 -7.71 34.23
C SER A 278 14.43 -8.46 32.91
N SER A 279 15.00 -9.65 32.89
CA SER A 279 14.79 -10.66 31.84
C SER A 279 13.32 -11.11 31.71
N ASN A 280 12.49 -10.87 32.73
CA ASN A 280 11.07 -11.19 32.66
C ASN A 280 10.33 -10.24 31.69
N GLN A 281 9.73 -10.80 30.64
CA GLN A 281 8.93 -10.08 29.63
C GLN A 281 7.68 -9.39 30.22
N GLN A 282 7.33 -9.70 31.47
CA GLN A 282 6.25 -9.08 32.21
C GLN A 282 6.65 -7.76 32.88
N SER A 283 7.95 -7.59 33.16
CA SER A 283 8.48 -6.43 33.86
C SER A 283 8.56 -5.22 32.94
N TRP A 284 8.18 -4.08 33.49
CA TRP A 284 8.39 -2.78 32.85
C TRP A 284 9.68 -2.17 33.40
N PRO A 285 10.43 -1.36 32.62
CA PRO A 285 11.57 -0.65 33.16
C PRO A 285 11.12 0.32 34.25
N GLU A 286 11.70 0.18 35.44
CA GLU A 286 11.39 1.00 36.61
C GLU A 286 12.49 2.05 36.83
N GLU A 287 12.11 3.31 36.93
CA GLU A 287 13.02 4.42 37.25
C GLU A 287 13.16 4.55 38.76
N GLY A 288 14.38 4.46 39.28
CA GLY A 288 14.64 4.50 40.71
C GLY A 288 15.92 5.21 41.10
N LYS A 289 16.18 5.22 42.40
CA LYS A 289 17.43 5.70 43.00
C LYS A 289 18.36 4.52 43.25
N VAL A 290 19.62 4.65 42.88
CA VAL A 290 20.63 3.60 43.10
C VAL A 290 21.69 4.12 44.05
N HIS A 291 22.01 3.29 45.04
CA HIS A 291 23.11 3.48 45.97
C HIS A 291 24.10 2.32 45.78
N PHE A 292 25.36 2.64 45.54
CA PHE A 292 26.42 1.66 45.34
C PHE A 292 27.29 1.57 46.59
N PHE A 293 27.64 0.34 46.98
CA PHE A 293 28.53 0.00 48.08
C PHE A 293 29.65 -0.91 47.57
N SER A 294 30.72 -1.10 48.33
CA SER A 294 31.82 -1.99 47.93
C SER A 294 31.40 -3.47 47.78
N GLY A 295 30.41 -3.91 48.56
CA GLY A 295 29.86 -5.27 48.62
C GLY A 295 28.51 -5.47 47.94
N GLY A 296 27.90 -4.46 47.32
CA GLY A 296 26.61 -4.61 46.64
C GLY A 296 25.93 -3.29 46.30
N LEU A 297 24.62 -3.34 46.01
CA LEU A 297 23.83 -2.16 45.69
C LEU A 297 22.44 -2.18 46.32
N LEU A 298 21.87 -0.98 46.49
CA LEU A 298 20.49 -0.75 46.89
C LEU A 298 19.78 0.04 45.79
N PHE A 299 18.72 -0.54 45.23
CA PHE A 299 17.79 0.11 44.33
C PHE A 299 16.52 0.48 45.09
N SER A 300 16.15 1.76 45.11
CA SER A 300 14.95 2.25 45.78
C SER A 300 13.94 2.73 44.74
N ASP A 301 12.79 2.09 44.71
CA ASP A 301 11.64 2.45 43.88
C ASP A 301 10.54 3.11 44.71
N ARG A 302 9.74 3.98 44.08
CA ARG A 302 8.64 4.68 44.73
C ARG A 302 7.43 3.80 45.02
N HIS A 303 7.26 2.70 44.29
CA HIS A 303 6.09 1.83 44.36
C HIS A 303 6.36 0.60 45.23
N HIS A 304 7.45 -0.13 44.97
CA HIS A 304 7.73 -1.41 45.63
C HIS A 304 8.73 -1.32 46.79
N GLY A 305 9.35 -0.16 47.00
CA GLY A 305 10.31 0.08 48.08
C GLY A 305 11.74 -0.33 47.73
N ASN A 306 12.47 -0.83 48.73
CA ASN A 306 13.91 -1.09 48.63
C ASN A 306 14.21 -2.50 48.10
N ILE A 307 15.14 -2.61 47.16
CA ILE A 307 15.68 -3.86 46.62
C ILE A 307 17.19 -3.86 46.88
N ILE A 308 17.66 -4.83 47.66
CA ILE A 308 19.06 -4.95 48.05
C ILE A 308 19.67 -6.15 47.34
N ILE A 309 20.78 -5.93 46.66
CA ILE A 309 21.52 -6.97 45.95
C ILE A 309 22.96 -6.99 46.49
N SER A 310 23.25 -7.93 47.41
CA SER A 310 24.62 -8.21 47.86
C SER A 310 25.38 -8.98 46.79
N LYS A 311 26.70 -8.74 46.67
CA LYS A 311 27.62 -9.54 45.85
C LYS A 311 27.62 -11.02 46.23
N ASP A 312 27.27 -11.37 47.47
CA ASP A 312 27.13 -12.77 47.90
C ASP A 312 26.04 -13.52 47.11
N HIS A 313 25.03 -12.79 46.66
CA HIS A 313 23.92 -13.29 45.84
C HIS A 313 24.15 -13.10 44.35
N MET A 314 25.29 -12.56 43.91
CA MET A 314 25.63 -12.42 42.49
C MET A 314 26.44 -13.63 42.00
N ASN A 315 26.25 -14.02 40.75
CA ASN A 315 27.06 -15.00 40.01
C ASN A 315 28.09 -14.32 39.12
N SER A 316 27.73 -13.17 38.55
CA SER A 316 28.58 -12.38 37.67
C SER A 316 28.09 -10.93 37.63
N VAL A 317 29.01 -9.99 37.39
CA VAL A 317 28.68 -8.58 37.15
C VAL A 317 29.43 -8.11 35.91
N LEU A 318 28.68 -7.81 34.85
CA LEU A 318 29.22 -7.36 33.58
C LEU A 318 28.85 -5.89 33.33
N PHE A 319 29.70 -5.17 32.61
CA PHE A 319 29.48 -3.78 32.24
C PHE A 319 29.66 -3.58 30.74
N TYR A 320 28.68 -2.93 30.12
CA TYR A 320 28.70 -2.57 28.71
C TYR A 320 28.40 -1.08 28.54
N ASP A 321 29.26 -0.34 27.88
CA ASP A 321 29.09 1.09 27.59
C ASP A 321 29.28 1.46 26.11
N GLY A 322 29.56 0.48 25.25
CA GLY A 322 29.69 0.64 23.80
C GLY A 322 30.81 1.60 23.36
N ASP A 323 31.79 1.87 24.23
CA ASP A 323 32.94 2.75 23.96
C ASP A 323 32.56 4.19 23.53
N SER A 324 31.34 4.66 23.83
CA SER A 324 30.86 6.01 23.46
C SER A 324 30.00 6.67 24.52
N THR A 325 30.21 7.98 24.73
CA THR A 325 29.39 8.82 25.63
C THR A 325 27.97 9.09 25.11
N SER A 326 27.59 8.55 23.95
CA SER A 326 26.22 8.59 23.42
C SER A 326 25.42 7.30 23.67
N ILE A 327 26.07 6.25 24.17
CA ILE A 327 25.47 4.92 24.38
C ILE A 327 25.12 4.74 25.85
N VAL A 328 23.94 4.19 26.12
CA VAL A 328 23.49 3.86 27.48
C VAL A 328 24.42 2.82 28.10
N ALA A 329 25.02 3.15 29.23
CA ALA A 329 25.81 2.20 30.01
C ALA A 329 24.89 1.23 30.73
N ALA A 330 25.18 -0.06 30.63
CA ALA A 330 24.40 -1.15 31.20
C ALA A 330 25.25 -1.97 32.17
N LEU A 331 24.80 -2.02 33.42
CA LEU A 331 25.32 -2.92 34.44
C LEU A 331 24.45 -4.17 34.47
N LEU A 332 25.03 -5.30 34.08
CA LEU A 332 24.38 -6.59 33.91
C LEU A 332 24.73 -7.45 35.14
N ILE A 333 23.72 -7.88 35.89
CA ILE A 333 23.88 -8.64 37.14
C ILE A 333 23.20 -10.01 36.97
N ASP A 334 24.01 -11.06 36.90
CA ASP A 334 23.54 -12.44 37.03
C ASP A 334 23.46 -12.78 38.51
N PHE A 335 22.33 -13.31 38.99
CA PHE A 335 22.11 -13.57 40.41
C PHE A 335 21.82 -15.05 40.73
N LYS A 336 22.09 -15.43 41.98
CA LYS A 336 21.84 -16.76 42.55
C LYS A 336 20.37 -16.91 42.93
N SER A 337 19.85 -18.13 42.91
CA SER A 337 18.47 -18.43 43.33
C SER A 337 18.15 -17.98 44.76
N SER A 338 19.17 -17.86 45.63
CA SER A 338 19.02 -17.31 46.99
C SER A 338 18.51 -15.87 47.04
N LEU A 339 18.60 -15.10 45.94
CA LEU A 339 18.06 -13.74 45.85
C LEU A 339 16.55 -13.72 45.56
N LEU A 340 15.98 -14.79 44.99
CA LEU A 340 14.58 -14.82 44.54
C LEU A 340 13.57 -14.45 45.63
N PRO A 341 13.68 -14.92 46.89
CA PRO A 341 12.76 -14.53 47.96
C PRO A 341 12.76 -13.03 48.26
N HIS A 342 13.89 -12.36 47.98
CA HIS A 342 14.12 -10.95 48.25
C HIS A 342 13.85 -10.03 47.07
N LEU A 343 13.47 -10.59 45.91
CA LEU A 343 13.08 -9.83 44.73
C LEU A 343 11.56 -9.78 44.56
N PRO A 344 11.01 -8.64 44.10
CA PRO A 344 9.66 -8.58 43.58
C PRO A 344 9.40 -9.68 42.56
N VAL A 345 8.20 -10.26 42.58
CA VAL A 345 7.87 -11.43 41.77
C VAL A 345 8.02 -11.18 40.27
N HIS A 346 7.71 -9.97 39.80
CA HIS A 346 7.82 -9.61 38.38
C HIS A 346 9.27 -9.44 37.91
N PHE A 347 10.25 -9.34 38.81
CA PHE A 347 11.67 -9.32 38.44
C PHE A 347 12.30 -10.71 38.43
N ARG A 348 11.58 -11.75 38.86
CA ARG A 348 12.01 -13.14 38.77
C ARG A 348 11.84 -13.60 37.32
N GLY A 349 12.95 -13.71 36.60
CA GLY A 349 12.99 -14.23 35.22
C GLY A 349 13.66 -15.59 35.16
N SER A 350 13.44 -16.35 34.08
CA SER A 350 14.05 -17.67 33.87
C SER A 350 15.57 -17.65 33.83
N ASN A 351 16.14 -16.51 33.41
CA ASN A 351 17.57 -16.35 33.18
C ASN A 351 18.29 -15.72 34.40
N ASN A 352 17.58 -15.52 35.52
CA ASN A 352 18.10 -14.97 36.78
C ASN A 352 19.03 -13.76 36.58
N PHE A 353 18.56 -12.82 35.75
CA PHE A 353 19.35 -11.69 35.26
C PHE A 353 18.61 -10.36 35.42
N LEU A 354 19.33 -9.31 35.87
CA LEU A 354 18.88 -7.92 35.96
C LEU A 354 19.85 -6.97 35.23
N MET A 355 19.33 -5.95 34.58
CA MET A 355 20.11 -4.88 33.96
C MET A 355 19.77 -3.53 34.58
N ILE A 356 20.77 -2.80 35.07
CA ILE A 356 20.64 -1.40 35.48
C ILE A 356 21.21 -0.52 34.36
N ALA A 357 20.34 0.26 33.73
CA ALA A 357 20.70 1.21 32.68
C ALA A 357 20.98 2.59 33.28
N LEU A 358 22.16 3.12 32.96
CA LEU A 358 22.65 4.44 33.36
C LEU A 358 22.71 5.33 32.11
N PHE A 359 21.86 6.36 32.07
CA PHE A 359 21.80 7.23 30.91
C PHE A 359 23.01 8.16 30.81
N PRO A 360 23.56 8.37 29.61
CA PRO A 360 24.70 9.26 29.43
C PRO A 360 24.40 10.68 29.92
N LYS A 361 25.44 11.35 30.42
CA LYS A 361 25.38 12.72 30.98
C LYS A 361 24.52 12.86 32.25
N SER A 362 23.90 11.79 32.75
CA SER A 362 23.25 11.80 34.06
C SER A 362 24.30 11.88 35.17
N LYS A 363 23.90 12.40 36.34
CA LYS A 363 24.79 12.47 37.51
C LYS A 363 25.26 11.09 37.94
N ILE A 364 24.36 10.10 37.94
CA ILE A 364 24.69 8.71 38.33
C ILE A 364 25.65 8.04 37.35
N TYR A 365 25.56 8.35 36.05
CA TYR A 365 26.52 7.89 35.06
C TYR A 365 27.93 8.43 35.38
N GLN A 366 28.06 9.72 35.64
CA GLN A 366 29.36 10.34 35.97
C GLN A 366 29.95 9.78 37.27
N THR A 367 29.14 9.69 38.33
CA THR A 367 29.62 9.19 39.63
C THR A 367 29.93 7.69 39.61
N PHE A 368 29.28 6.90 38.75
CA PHE A 368 29.61 5.49 38.57
C PHE A 368 31.06 5.31 38.08
N TYR A 369 31.48 6.05 37.05
CA TYR A 369 32.85 5.96 36.55
C TYR A 369 33.90 6.47 37.55
N SER A 370 33.60 7.55 38.29
CA SER A 370 34.56 8.14 39.24
C SER A 370 34.68 7.37 40.55
N GLU A 371 33.58 6.83 41.09
CA GLU A 371 33.51 6.32 42.46
C GLU A 371 33.22 4.81 42.55
N VAL A 372 32.66 4.16 41.51
CA VAL A 372 32.23 2.74 41.57
C VAL A 372 33.05 1.82 40.68
N PHE A 373 33.38 2.26 39.47
CA PHE A 373 34.02 1.43 38.44
C PHE A 373 35.34 0.81 38.91
N SER A 374 36.28 1.63 39.41
CA SER A 374 37.60 1.16 39.88
C SER A 374 37.51 0.24 41.12
N PRO A 375 36.78 0.60 42.19
CA PRO A 375 36.62 -0.29 43.36
C PRO A 375 35.99 -1.65 43.04
N TRP A 376 35.07 -1.71 42.08
CA TRP A 376 34.43 -2.97 41.69
C TRP A 376 35.28 -3.79 40.71
N GLN A 377 36.27 -3.19 40.06
CA GLN A 377 37.21 -3.89 39.17
C GLN A 377 38.43 -4.47 39.93
N GLN A 378 38.93 -3.79 40.96
CA GLN A 378 40.25 -4.05 41.58
C GLN A 378 40.25 -4.98 42.82
N GLN A 379 39.19 -5.73 43.11
CA GLN A 379 39.14 -6.57 44.32
C GLN A 379 40.07 -7.80 44.22
N ALA A 380 41.19 -7.75 44.95
CA ALA A 380 42.29 -8.73 44.92
C ALA A 380 42.08 -10.01 45.77
N ASN A 381 41.06 -10.07 46.64
CA ASN A 381 40.82 -11.22 47.52
C ASN A 381 39.41 -11.80 47.28
N SER A 382 39.32 -12.86 46.45
CA SER A 382 38.19 -13.80 46.30
C SER A 382 36.76 -13.27 46.07
N GLY A 383 36.57 -11.97 45.80
CA GLY A 383 35.26 -11.38 45.52
C GLY A 383 34.89 -11.32 44.03
N LEU A 384 33.60 -11.18 43.73
CA LEU A 384 33.07 -10.90 42.39
C LEU A 384 33.58 -9.55 41.86
N SER A 385 34.32 -9.58 40.75
CA SER A 385 34.83 -8.41 40.06
C SER A 385 33.98 -8.02 38.84
N LEU A 386 33.89 -6.72 38.58
CA LEU A 386 33.23 -6.15 37.41
C LEU A 386 34.03 -6.44 36.14
N LYS A 387 33.39 -7.06 35.13
CA LYS A 387 34.02 -7.33 33.83
C LYS A 387 33.41 -6.45 32.74
N VAL A 388 34.25 -5.72 32.01
CA VAL A 388 33.82 -4.95 30.84
C VAL A 388 33.69 -5.88 29.64
N ILE A 389 32.59 -5.77 28.90
CA ILE A 389 32.32 -6.58 27.71
C ILE A 389 32.07 -5.69 26.49
N GLN A 390 32.40 -6.22 25.31
CA GLN A 390 32.07 -5.64 24.00
C GLN A 390 30.67 -6.10 23.56
N GLU A 391 30.13 -5.52 22.48
CA GLU A 391 28.77 -5.85 21.99
C GLU A 391 28.59 -7.35 21.68
N ASP A 392 29.63 -8.02 21.18
CA ASP A 392 29.61 -9.46 20.88
C ASP A 392 29.46 -10.34 22.13
N GLY A 393 29.77 -9.80 23.31
CA GLY A 393 29.63 -10.49 24.60
C GLY A 393 28.19 -10.49 25.15
N LEU A 394 27.27 -9.70 24.56
CA LEU A 394 25.88 -9.63 25.00
C LEU A 394 25.04 -10.78 24.41
N SER A 395 24.25 -11.43 25.25
CA SER A 395 23.24 -12.38 24.79
C SER A 395 22.15 -11.70 23.93
N VAL A 396 21.41 -12.46 23.13
CA VAL A 396 20.30 -11.92 22.30
C VAL A 396 19.28 -11.15 23.15
N GLU A 397 18.99 -11.63 24.35
CA GLU A 397 18.08 -10.96 25.28
C GLU A 397 18.67 -9.69 25.86
N GLN A 398 19.95 -9.71 26.26
CA GLN A 398 20.64 -8.52 26.77
C GLN A 398 20.72 -7.43 25.69
N LYS A 399 21.01 -7.79 24.43
CA LYS A 399 20.96 -6.87 23.28
C LYS A 399 19.56 -6.27 23.09
N ARG A 400 18.50 -7.07 23.24
CA ARG A 400 17.11 -6.58 23.14
C ARG A 400 16.79 -5.57 24.25
N LEU A 401 17.15 -5.87 25.50
CA LEU A 401 16.91 -4.97 26.64
C LEU A 401 17.72 -3.67 26.49
N HIS A 402 18.99 -3.77 26.12
CA HIS A 402 19.85 -2.62 25.88
C HIS A 402 19.33 -1.74 24.74
N SER A 403 18.93 -2.32 23.60
CA SER A 403 18.32 -1.59 22.49
C SER A 403 17.04 -0.85 22.91
N SER A 404 16.22 -1.47 23.76
CA SER A 404 15.04 -0.84 24.35
C SER A 404 15.41 0.37 25.22
N ALA A 405 16.43 0.23 26.09
CA ALA A 405 16.94 1.32 26.91
C ALA A 405 17.53 2.47 26.06
N GLN A 406 18.25 2.14 24.99
CA GLN A 406 18.81 3.12 24.05
C GLN A 406 17.71 3.91 23.31
N LYS A 407 16.62 3.25 22.90
CA LYS A 407 15.44 3.90 22.31
C LYS A 407 14.74 4.82 23.31
N LEU A 408 14.63 4.39 24.57
CA LEU A 408 14.05 5.22 25.63
C LEU A 408 14.90 6.48 25.87
N PHE A 409 16.22 6.32 25.98
CA PHE A 409 17.16 7.42 26.13
C PHE A 409 17.12 8.39 24.93
N SER A 410 17.08 7.87 23.70
CA SER A 410 17.01 8.71 22.50
C SER A 410 15.75 9.56 22.51
N VAL A 411 14.59 9.03 22.87
CA VAL A 411 13.34 9.81 22.98
C VAL A 411 13.39 10.85 24.11
N LEU A 412 13.93 10.48 25.27
CA LEU A 412 13.97 11.37 26.43
C LEU A 412 14.99 12.52 26.30
N SER A 413 16.05 12.33 25.52
CA SER A 413 17.11 13.32 25.30
C SER A 413 16.74 14.46 24.33
N HIS A 414 15.60 14.40 23.63
CA HIS A 414 15.13 15.49 22.76
C HIS A 414 14.62 16.69 23.56
N SER A 415 15.09 17.89 23.21
CA SER A 415 14.79 19.17 23.88
C SER A 415 13.30 19.51 23.94
N ALA A 416 12.90 20.31 24.93
CA ALA A 416 11.51 20.68 25.20
C ALA A 416 10.82 21.55 24.11
N GLY A 417 11.52 21.92 23.02
CA GLY A 417 11.02 22.81 21.98
C GLY A 417 10.41 22.13 20.74
N GLU A 418 10.70 20.87 20.47
CA GLU A 418 10.11 20.13 19.33
C GLU A 418 8.83 19.43 19.77
N LYS A 419 7.73 19.63 19.02
CA LYS A 419 6.48 18.89 19.23
C LYS A 419 6.74 17.39 19.06
N ARG A 420 6.95 16.70 20.18
CA ARG A 420 7.16 15.25 20.24
C ARG A 420 5.98 14.56 19.57
N SER A 421 6.23 13.78 18.51
CA SER A 421 5.14 12.99 17.93
C SER A 421 4.74 11.89 18.94
N PRO A 422 3.45 11.76 19.28
CA PRO A 422 2.99 10.72 20.20
C PRO A 422 3.41 9.30 19.76
N LEU A 423 3.50 9.08 18.45
CA LEU A 423 3.97 7.83 17.87
C LEU A 423 5.42 7.50 18.22
N LYS A 424 6.36 8.46 18.15
CA LYS A 424 7.77 8.21 18.51
C LYS A 424 7.92 7.83 19.98
N LEU A 425 7.13 8.44 20.87
CA LEU A 425 7.12 8.08 22.29
C LEU A 425 6.54 6.68 22.50
N LEU A 426 5.50 6.31 21.77
CA LEU A 426 4.91 4.97 21.81
C LEU A 426 5.87 3.91 21.25
N SER A 427 6.62 4.18 20.17
CA SER A 427 7.65 3.26 19.64
C SER A 427 8.75 2.95 20.65
N ALA A 428 9.11 3.91 21.52
CA ALA A 428 10.06 3.66 22.61
C ALA A 428 9.44 2.81 23.73
N LYS A 429 8.13 2.93 23.97
CA LYS A 429 7.41 2.12 24.98
C LYS A 429 7.01 0.72 24.48
N LEU A 430 6.89 0.56 23.17
CA LEU A 430 6.53 -0.68 22.48
C LEU A 430 7.57 -0.96 21.38
N PRO A 431 8.72 -1.59 21.72
CA PRO A 431 9.84 -1.76 20.80
C PRO A 431 9.50 -2.52 19.51
N GLU A 432 8.45 -3.35 19.55
CA GLU A 432 7.95 -4.18 18.45
C GLU A 432 6.96 -3.45 17.53
N LEU A 433 6.54 -2.23 17.88
CA LEU A 433 5.52 -1.47 17.15
C LEU A 433 5.92 -1.22 15.70
N ASP A 434 7.14 -0.76 15.45
CA ASP A 434 7.57 -0.43 14.09
C ASP A 434 7.57 -1.66 13.19
N GLY A 435 8.07 -2.80 13.69
CA GLY A 435 8.07 -4.08 12.96
C GLY A 435 6.66 -4.61 12.72
N PHE A 436 5.79 -4.52 13.73
CA PHE A 436 4.39 -4.90 13.59
C PHE A 436 3.66 -4.03 12.57
N LEU A 437 3.87 -2.71 12.55
CA LEU A 437 3.23 -1.81 11.58
C LEU A 437 3.64 -2.14 10.14
N GLN A 438 4.89 -2.53 9.90
CA GLN A 438 5.33 -2.99 8.58
C GLN A 438 4.62 -4.27 8.15
N HIS A 439 4.53 -5.25 9.05
CA HIS A 439 3.82 -6.50 8.81
C HIS A 439 2.31 -6.27 8.61
N PHE A 440 1.71 -5.43 9.45
CA PHE A 440 0.29 -5.11 9.42
C PHE A 440 -0.12 -4.37 8.15
N ALA A 441 0.70 -3.43 7.67
CA ALA A 441 0.46 -2.73 6.40
C ALA A 441 0.28 -3.73 5.25
N VAL A 442 1.15 -4.73 5.16
CA VAL A 442 1.08 -5.77 4.11
C VAL A 442 -0.14 -6.67 4.30
N SER A 443 -0.36 -7.16 5.53
CA SER A 443 -1.48 -8.05 5.89
C SER A 443 -2.86 -7.43 5.68
N SER A 444 -2.97 -6.10 5.80
CA SER A 444 -4.24 -5.36 5.71
C SER A 444 -4.74 -5.12 4.29
N VAL A 445 -3.87 -5.24 3.28
CA VAL A 445 -4.22 -4.95 1.88
C VAL A 445 -4.96 -6.10 1.21
N SER A 446 -4.52 -7.34 1.42
CA SER A 446 -5.11 -8.51 0.77
C SER A 446 -4.74 -9.83 1.45
N ARG A 447 -5.55 -10.86 1.19
CA ARG A 447 -5.31 -12.25 1.57
C ARG A 447 -4.59 -13.06 0.47
N GLU A 448 -4.22 -12.44 -0.65
CA GLU A 448 -3.48 -13.14 -1.71
C GLU A 448 -2.06 -13.53 -1.25
N PRO A 449 -1.59 -14.75 -1.57
CA PRO A 449 -0.29 -15.22 -1.12
C PRO A 449 0.86 -14.49 -1.83
N MET A 450 1.91 -14.20 -1.08
CA MET A 450 3.09 -13.47 -1.54
C MET A 450 4.32 -14.38 -1.57
N MET A 451 5.25 -14.16 -2.49
CA MET A 451 6.44 -15.03 -2.59
C MET A 451 7.38 -14.85 -1.39
N ARG A 452 7.86 -15.96 -0.80
CA ARG A 452 8.80 -15.95 0.35
C ARG A 452 10.04 -15.09 0.09
N THR A 453 10.55 -15.12 -1.15
CA THR A 453 11.71 -14.32 -1.57
C THR A 453 11.49 -12.81 -1.48
N HIS A 454 10.24 -12.34 -1.52
CA HIS A 454 9.90 -10.91 -1.45
C HIS A 454 9.55 -10.46 -0.03
N LEU A 455 9.30 -11.38 0.90
CA LEU A 455 8.88 -11.06 2.26
C LEU A 455 9.86 -10.14 3.01
N PRO A 456 11.20 -10.32 2.97
CA PRO A 456 12.13 -9.42 3.66
C PRO A 456 12.03 -7.97 3.18
N VAL A 457 11.89 -7.77 1.86
CA VAL A 457 11.68 -6.45 1.22
C VAL A 457 10.34 -5.85 1.68
N LEU A 458 9.30 -6.66 1.74
CA LEU A 458 7.97 -6.27 2.21
C LEU A 458 7.90 -5.95 3.70
N LEU A 459 8.86 -6.44 4.50
CA LEU A 459 8.96 -6.11 5.92
C LEU A 459 9.99 -5.02 6.20
N GLN A 460 10.63 -4.46 5.15
CA GLN A 460 11.73 -3.48 5.26
C GLN A 460 12.86 -3.97 6.18
N GLN A 461 13.11 -5.28 6.17
CA GLN A 461 14.23 -5.85 6.89
C GLN A 461 15.51 -5.49 6.14
N ALA A 462 16.57 -5.11 6.87
CA ALA A 462 17.87 -4.83 6.27
C ALA A 462 18.27 -6.00 5.38
N GLU A 463 18.61 -5.70 4.13
CA GLU A 463 18.90 -6.72 3.13
C GLU A 463 19.96 -7.68 3.69
N ILE A 464 19.60 -8.95 3.82
CA ILE A 464 20.60 -10.00 3.61
C ILE A 464 21.00 -9.79 2.17
N ASN A 465 22.14 -9.14 1.94
CA ASN A 465 22.70 -8.89 0.61
C ASN A 465 22.37 -10.11 -0.25
N PRO A 466 21.46 -10.00 -1.23
CA PRO A 466 21.30 -11.10 -2.16
C PRO A 466 22.69 -11.25 -2.76
N THR A 467 23.32 -12.41 -2.54
CA THR A 467 24.52 -12.79 -3.27
C THR A 467 24.22 -12.44 -4.71
N HIS A 468 24.91 -11.44 -5.25
CA HIS A 468 24.70 -10.95 -6.62
C HIS A 468 24.76 -12.17 -7.54
N THR A 469 23.62 -12.77 -7.83
CA THR A 469 23.53 -13.78 -8.87
C THR A 469 23.59 -13.00 -10.14
N VAL A 470 24.80 -12.95 -10.69
CA VAL A 470 25.14 -12.42 -12.00
C VAL A 470 24.38 -13.25 -13.04
N GLU A 471 23.09 -13.00 -13.20
CA GLU A 471 22.28 -13.55 -14.30
C GLU A 471 22.46 -12.64 -15.52
N ASN A 472 23.67 -12.65 -16.07
CA ASN A 472 24.10 -11.77 -17.16
C ASN A 472 23.50 -12.09 -18.55
N ASP A 473 22.56 -13.03 -18.65
CA ASP A 473 22.00 -13.53 -19.92
C ASP A 473 20.50 -13.27 -20.15
N LYS A 474 19.80 -12.57 -19.24
CA LYS A 474 18.37 -12.26 -19.42
C LYS A 474 18.12 -11.13 -20.43
N VAL A 475 17.01 -11.23 -21.15
CA VAL A 475 16.51 -10.16 -22.04
C VAL A 475 15.80 -9.11 -21.19
N ILE A 476 16.24 -7.86 -21.30
CA ILE A 476 15.68 -6.74 -20.54
C ILE A 476 14.53 -6.13 -21.35
N ILE A 477 13.36 -6.02 -20.72
CA ILE A 477 12.16 -5.41 -21.26
C ILE A 477 12.06 -3.96 -20.78
N SER A 478 12.01 -3.02 -21.71
CA SER A 478 11.65 -1.62 -21.45
C SER A 478 10.25 -1.37 -22.00
N ILE A 479 9.30 -1.04 -21.12
CA ILE A 479 7.91 -0.79 -21.50
C ILE A 479 7.72 0.72 -21.67
N VAL A 480 7.24 1.13 -22.84
CA VAL A 480 6.83 2.52 -23.13
C VAL A 480 5.32 2.51 -23.36
N THR A 481 4.59 3.22 -22.51
CA THR A 481 3.12 3.29 -22.59
C THR A 481 2.64 4.74 -22.64
N GLY A 482 1.35 4.95 -22.91
CA GLY A 482 0.66 6.21 -22.71
C GLY A 482 -0.69 6.26 -23.42
N LEU A 483 -1.45 7.31 -23.13
CA LEU A 483 -2.72 7.56 -23.79
C LEU A 483 -2.56 7.79 -25.30
N PRO A 484 -3.60 7.58 -26.12
CA PRO A 484 -3.53 7.86 -27.55
C PRO A 484 -3.07 9.30 -27.85
N GLY A 485 -2.06 9.43 -28.71
CA GLY A 485 -1.47 10.73 -29.07
C GLY A 485 -0.39 11.24 -28.11
N CYS A 486 0.11 10.42 -27.19
CA CYS A 486 1.19 10.77 -26.26
C CYS A 486 2.62 10.77 -26.84
N HIS A 487 2.78 10.62 -28.16
CA HIS A 487 4.09 10.52 -28.81
C HIS A 487 5.02 9.36 -28.35
N ALA A 488 4.47 8.30 -27.73
CA ALA A 488 5.24 7.11 -27.33
C ALA A 488 5.89 6.37 -28.51
N SER A 489 5.28 6.41 -29.69
CA SER A 489 5.82 5.78 -30.91
C SER A 489 7.07 6.51 -31.40
N GLU A 490 7.06 7.83 -31.30
CA GLU A 490 8.14 8.73 -31.68
C GLU A 490 9.33 8.57 -30.72
N LEU A 491 9.06 8.50 -29.41
CA LEU A 491 10.09 8.17 -28.42
C LEU A 491 10.71 6.79 -28.71
N CYS A 492 9.89 5.78 -29.00
CA CYS A 492 10.38 4.46 -29.42
C CYS A 492 11.27 4.55 -30.67
N ALA A 493 10.83 5.26 -31.71
CA ALA A 493 11.59 5.39 -32.95
C ALA A 493 12.92 6.11 -32.74
N PHE A 494 12.93 7.12 -31.87
CA PHE A 494 14.13 7.83 -31.44
C PHE A 494 15.10 6.89 -30.71
N LEU A 495 14.64 6.15 -29.70
CA LEU A 495 15.48 5.21 -28.93
C LEU A 495 16.08 4.12 -29.82
N VAL A 496 15.29 3.56 -30.73
CA VAL A 496 15.77 2.55 -31.68
C VAL A 496 16.83 3.15 -32.61
N THR A 497 16.63 4.39 -33.11
CA THR A 497 17.56 5.04 -34.04
C THR A 497 18.87 5.42 -33.36
N LEU A 498 18.80 6.02 -32.17
CA LEU A 498 19.97 6.44 -31.38
C LEU A 498 20.87 5.25 -31.01
N HIS A 499 20.27 4.10 -30.69
CA HIS A 499 21.02 2.91 -30.27
C HIS A 499 21.28 1.88 -31.38
N LYS A 500 21.05 2.21 -32.65
CA LYS A 500 21.52 1.38 -33.80
C LYS A 500 23.04 1.14 -33.76
N GLU A 501 23.79 1.99 -33.07
CA GLU A 501 25.25 1.88 -32.96
C GLU A 501 25.72 0.92 -31.84
N TYR A 502 24.87 0.61 -30.84
CA TYR A 502 25.33 -0.05 -29.60
C TYR A 502 24.60 -1.36 -29.18
N GLY A 503 23.45 -1.75 -29.75
CA GLY A 503 22.74 -2.98 -29.31
C GLY A 503 21.78 -3.63 -30.32
N ARG A 504 21.37 -4.89 -30.06
CA ARG A 504 20.29 -5.58 -30.80
C ARG A 504 18.94 -5.35 -30.10
N TRP A 505 18.00 -4.76 -30.83
CA TRP A 505 16.67 -4.41 -30.33
C TRP A 505 15.60 -5.30 -30.95
N MET A 506 14.72 -5.82 -30.11
CA MET A 506 13.43 -6.36 -30.52
C MET A 506 12.36 -5.33 -30.16
N VAL A 507 11.37 -5.12 -31.02
CA VAL A 507 10.28 -4.16 -30.76
C VAL A 507 8.96 -4.88 -30.88
N TYR A 508 8.22 -4.93 -29.76
CA TYR A 508 6.82 -5.32 -29.75
C TYR A 508 5.98 -4.06 -29.88
N ARG A 509 5.18 -3.99 -30.95
CA ARG A 509 4.13 -2.97 -31.09
C ARG A 509 2.80 -3.67 -30.97
N GLN A 510 1.93 -3.10 -30.15
CA GLN A 510 0.55 -3.48 -30.15
C GLN A 510 -0.07 -3.28 -31.55
N VAL A 511 -0.73 -4.32 -32.05
CA VAL A 511 -1.53 -4.25 -33.27
C VAL A 511 -2.91 -3.69 -32.89
N MET A 512 -3.32 -2.59 -33.51
CA MET A 512 -4.60 -1.90 -33.25
C MET A 512 -5.73 -2.39 -34.18
N ASP A 513 -5.56 -3.56 -34.79
CA ASP A 513 -6.43 -4.13 -35.81
C ASP A 513 -7.72 -4.75 -35.24
N SER A 514 -7.83 -4.80 -33.92
CA SER A 514 -8.94 -5.40 -33.16
C SER A 514 -9.63 -4.37 -32.25
N SER A 515 -10.79 -4.77 -31.70
CA SER A 515 -11.58 -3.96 -30.77
C SER A 515 -11.02 -3.93 -29.34
N GLU A 516 -10.10 -4.83 -28.98
CA GLU A 516 -9.51 -4.89 -27.63
C GLU A 516 -8.18 -4.13 -27.55
N CYS A 517 -8.01 -3.40 -26.46
CA CYS A 517 -6.82 -2.60 -26.19
C CYS A 517 -5.60 -3.41 -25.71
N PHE A 518 -5.66 -4.72 -25.41
CA PHE A 518 -4.47 -5.59 -25.18
C PHE A 518 -4.86 -7.06 -25.09
N HIS A 519 -4.10 -7.95 -25.74
CA HIS A 519 -4.31 -9.40 -25.68
C HIS A 519 -3.10 -10.10 -25.06
N ALA A 520 -3.26 -10.65 -23.85
CA ALA A 520 -2.20 -11.34 -23.13
C ALA A 520 -1.63 -12.55 -23.91
N ALA A 521 -2.50 -13.34 -24.54
CA ALA A 521 -2.08 -14.53 -25.31
C ALA A 521 -1.20 -14.17 -26.52
N HIS A 522 -1.51 -13.07 -27.21
CA HIS A 522 -0.70 -12.60 -28.33
C HIS A 522 0.68 -12.13 -27.86
N PHE A 523 0.72 -11.39 -26.76
CA PHE A 523 1.98 -10.94 -26.16
C PHE A 523 2.84 -12.13 -25.69
N GLN A 524 2.26 -13.11 -25.00
CA GLN A 524 2.95 -14.32 -24.56
C GLN A 524 3.51 -15.11 -25.75
N ARG A 525 2.72 -15.30 -26.81
CA ARG A 525 3.20 -15.95 -28.04
C ARG A 525 4.37 -15.21 -28.69
N TYR A 526 4.33 -13.88 -28.70
CA TYR A 526 5.45 -13.08 -29.19
C TYR A 526 6.72 -13.30 -28.36
N LEU A 527 6.61 -13.38 -27.04
CA LEU A 527 7.76 -13.65 -26.15
C LEU A 527 8.39 -15.02 -26.44
N SER A 528 7.59 -16.06 -26.61
CA SER A 528 8.07 -17.39 -27.01
C SER A 528 8.83 -17.34 -28.34
N ASN A 529 8.23 -16.73 -29.37
CA ASN A 529 8.86 -16.59 -30.69
C ASN A 529 10.15 -15.76 -30.64
N ALA A 530 10.18 -14.70 -29.83
CA ALA A 530 11.35 -13.85 -29.65
C ALA A 530 12.51 -14.61 -29.00
N LEU A 531 12.21 -15.46 -28.00
CA LEU A 531 13.21 -16.31 -27.36
C LEU A 531 13.74 -17.38 -28.32
N GLU A 532 12.87 -18.04 -29.09
CA GLU A 532 13.27 -19.01 -30.11
C GLU A 532 14.17 -18.37 -31.18
N ALA A 533 13.81 -17.18 -31.68
CA ALA A 533 14.63 -16.44 -32.63
C ALA A 533 16.02 -16.10 -32.07
N GLN A 534 16.09 -15.70 -30.80
CA GLN A 534 17.37 -15.43 -30.14
C GLN A 534 18.23 -16.70 -30.00
N GLN A 535 17.63 -17.82 -29.57
CA GLN A 535 18.33 -19.09 -29.42
C GLN A 535 18.87 -19.60 -30.77
N ASN A 536 18.05 -19.56 -31.83
CA ASN A 536 18.43 -19.96 -33.18
C ASN A 536 19.56 -19.10 -33.78
N CYS A 537 19.57 -17.80 -33.49
CA CYS A 537 20.65 -16.91 -33.93
C CYS A 537 21.94 -17.10 -33.11
N SER A 538 21.85 -17.42 -31.82
CA SER A 538 23.02 -17.65 -30.95
C SER A 538 23.82 -18.90 -31.32
N ALA A 539 23.17 -19.94 -31.84
CA ALA A 539 23.82 -21.16 -32.32
C ALA A 539 24.69 -20.93 -33.58
N ARG A 540 24.47 -19.85 -34.34
CA ARG A 540 25.18 -19.54 -35.60
C ARG A 540 26.35 -18.56 -35.44
N GLN A 541 26.53 -17.89 -34.31
CA GLN A 541 27.53 -16.83 -34.12
C GLN A 541 28.18 -16.89 -32.74
N SER A 542 29.19 -17.76 -32.58
CA SER A 542 29.92 -17.96 -31.32
C SER A 542 31.22 -17.15 -31.17
N ALA A 543 31.48 -16.12 -32.00
CA ALA A 543 32.81 -15.49 -32.06
C ALA A 543 32.89 -13.96 -31.84
N TYR A 544 31.79 -13.21 -31.66
CA TYR A 544 31.88 -11.75 -31.47
C TYR A 544 30.89 -11.25 -30.41
N ILE A 545 31.44 -10.60 -29.37
CA ILE A 545 30.82 -9.73 -28.35
C ILE A 545 29.32 -9.99 -28.11
N ARG A 546 29.00 -10.70 -27.03
CA ARG A 546 27.65 -10.97 -26.53
C ARG A 546 26.98 -9.65 -26.08
N LYS A 547 26.54 -8.81 -27.03
CA LYS A 547 25.76 -7.60 -26.74
C LYS A 547 24.41 -8.04 -26.16
N LYS A 548 24.04 -7.52 -24.99
CA LYS A 548 22.75 -7.79 -24.34
C LYS A 548 21.59 -7.42 -25.29
N THR A 549 20.68 -8.36 -25.52
CA THR A 549 19.47 -8.12 -26.31
C THR A 549 18.45 -7.38 -25.44
N ARG A 550 17.82 -6.34 -26.01
CA ARG A 550 16.76 -5.58 -25.34
C ARG A 550 15.44 -5.70 -26.11
N LEU A 551 14.35 -5.83 -25.38
CA LEU A 551 12.99 -5.83 -25.92
C LEU A 551 12.30 -4.52 -25.52
N LEU A 552 11.88 -3.73 -26.51
CA LEU A 552 11.05 -2.55 -26.30
C LEU A 552 9.59 -2.92 -26.53
N VAL A 553 8.74 -2.71 -25.53
CA VAL A 553 7.29 -2.96 -25.60
C VAL A 553 6.58 -1.63 -25.66
N VAL A 554 5.94 -1.34 -26.80
CA VAL A 554 5.21 -0.08 -27.01
C VAL A 554 3.71 -0.35 -26.94
N LEU A 555 3.06 0.27 -25.97
CA LEU A 555 1.62 0.19 -25.72
C LEU A 555 1.03 1.58 -25.91
N GLN A 556 -0.05 1.70 -26.66
CA GLN A 556 -0.77 2.96 -26.83
C GLN A 556 -2.25 2.71 -26.67
N GLY A 557 -2.89 3.45 -25.78
CA GLY A 557 -4.31 3.24 -25.50
C GLY A 557 -4.66 3.41 -24.04
N TYR A 558 -5.80 2.82 -23.68
CA TYR A 558 -6.37 2.83 -22.34
C TYR A 558 -6.01 1.55 -21.55
N THR A 559 -4.94 0.88 -21.96
CA THR A 559 -4.43 -0.36 -21.35
C THR A 559 -3.69 -0.04 -20.06
N ASP A 560 -3.91 -0.84 -19.03
CA ASP A 560 -3.12 -0.75 -17.81
C ASP A 560 -1.84 -1.57 -17.95
N VAL A 561 -0.75 -1.02 -17.44
CA VAL A 561 0.57 -1.65 -17.49
C VAL A 561 0.59 -2.94 -16.68
N ILE A 562 -0.24 -3.02 -15.63
CA ILE A 562 -0.31 -4.21 -14.77
C ILE A 562 -0.72 -5.46 -15.55
N ASP A 563 -1.57 -5.34 -16.58
CA ASP A 563 -1.99 -6.46 -17.43
C ASP A 563 -0.80 -7.07 -18.19
N VAL A 564 0.12 -6.22 -18.65
CA VAL A 564 1.33 -6.65 -19.37
C VAL A 564 2.32 -7.30 -18.41
N VAL A 565 2.46 -6.74 -17.21
CA VAL A 565 3.28 -7.33 -16.14
C VAL A 565 2.72 -8.70 -15.74
N GLN A 566 1.41 -8.81 -15.53
CA GLN A 566 0.72 -10.07 -15.22
C GLN A 566 0.89 -11.09 -16.34
N ALA A 567 0.70 -10.69 -17.60
CA ALA A 567 0.87 -11.55 -18.77
C ALA A 567 2.29 -12.15 -18.86
N LEU A 568 3.32 -11.37 -18.53
CA LEU A 568 4.70 -11.89 -18.43
C LEU A 568 4.86 -12.87 -17.26
N GLN A 569 4.29 -12.56 -16.09
CA GLN A 569 4.44 -13.37 -14.88
C GLN A 569 3.71 -14.71 -14.95
N ILE A 570 2.56 -14.76 -15.63
CA ILE A 570 1.73 -15.98 -15.78
C ILE A 570 1.99 -16.72 -17.09
N HIS A 571 3.13 -16.46 -17.75
CA HIS A 571 3.49 -17.14 -18.98
C HIS A 571 3.45 -18.67 -18.81
N PRO A 572 2.80 -19.42 -19.73
CA PRO A 572 2.61 -20.88 -19.58
C PRO A 572 3.93 -21.66 -19.58
N ASP A 573 4.94 -21.16 -20.31
CA ASP A 573 6.30 -21.70 -20.27
C ASP A 573 7.17 -20.96 -19.22
N SER A 574 7.64 -21.70 -18.22
CA SER A 574 8.51 -21.18 -17.16
C SER A 574 9.91 -20.79 -17.65
N ASN A 575 10.41 -21.37 -18.75
CA ASN A 575 11.71 -21.02 -19.33
C ASN A 575 11.65 -19.65 -20.01
N VAL A 576 10.53 -19.36 -20.68
CA VAL A 576 10.30 -18.03 -21.26
C VAL A 576 10.22 -17.01 -20.14
N LYS A 577 9.42 -17.27 -19.09
CA LYS A 577 9.31 -16.38 -17.92
C LYS A 577 10.68 -16.05 -17.30
N SER A 578 11.54 -17.04 -17.09
CA SER A 578 12.85 -16.83 -16.45
C SER A 578 13.87 -16.11 -17.34
N SER A 579 13.66 -16.14 -18.67
CA SER A 579 14.56 -15.53 -19.67
C SER A 579 14.34 -14.02 -19.85
N PHE A 580 13.18 -13.49 -19.45
CA PHE A 580 12.84 -12.08 -19.58
C PHE A 580 12.79 -11.38 -18.21
N THR A 581 13.18 -10.11 -18.15
CA THR A 581 13.07 -9.28 -16.94
C THR A 581 12.71 -7.86 -17.31
N ILE A 582 11.78 -7.24 -16.59
CA ILE A 582 11.39 -5.85 -16.81
C ILE A 582 12.42 -4.95 -16.13
N GLY A 583 13.03 -4.05 -16.89
CA GLY A 583 14.02 -3.10 -16.38
C GLY A 583 13.38 -1.79 -15.91
N ALA A 584 12.63 -1.13 -16.80
CA ALA A 584 12.00 0.15 -16.54
C ALA A 584 10.68 0.27 -17.31
N ILE A 585 9.75 1.04 -16.73
CA ILE A 585 8.45 1.35 -17.31
C ILE A 585 8.34 2.87 -17.41
N THR A 586 8.15 3.34 -18.64
CA THR A 586 8.12 4.75 -18.99
C THR A 586 6.76 5.10 -19.58
N VAL A 587 6.14 6.15 -19.06
CA VAL A 587 4.83 6.62 -19.51
C VAL A 587 5.02 7.95 -20.22
N CYS A 588 4.52 8.04 -21.45
CA CYS A 588 4.48 9.30 -22.18
C CYS A 588 3.17 10.01 -21.87
N VAL A 589 3.28 11.29 -21.50
CA VAL A 589 2.19 12.12 -21.04
C VAL A 589 2.20 13.40 -21.85
N GLU A 590 1.11 13.62 -22.56
CA GLU A 590 0.91 14.79 -23.40
C GLU A 590 -0.07 15.75 -22.70
N PRO A 591 0.40 16.86 -22.09
CA PRO A 591 -0.44 17.73 -21.26
C PRO A 591 -1.75 18.19 -21.90
N LEU A 592 -1.78 18.40 -23.22
CA LEU A 592 -2.98 18.80 -23.96
C LEU A 592 -3.96 17.64 -24.24
N SER A 593 -3.52 16.40 -24.08
CA SER A 593 -4.26 15.20 -24.42
C SER A 593 -4.67 14.36 -23.21
N CYS A 594 -4.37 14.82 -21.99
CA CYS A 594 -4.72 14.15 -20.74
C CYS A 594 -6.10 14.52 -20.20
N TYR A 595 -6.68 15.64 -20.66
CA TYR A 595 -7.94 16.17 -20.16
C TYR A 595 -9.07 16.05 -21.19
N MET A 596 -10.24 15.65 -20.71
CA MET A 596 -11.54 15.84 -21.34
C MET A 596 -12.10 17.24 -20.98
N GLU A 597 -13.31 17.56 -21.45
CA GLU A 597 -14.01 18.79 -21.06
C GLU A 597 -14.19 18.88 -19.53
N HIS A 598 -14.26 20.11 -19.00
CA HIS A 598 -14.37 20.41 -17.55
C HIS A 598 -13.21 19.91 -16.67
N ARG A 599 -12.03 19.63 -17.24
CA ARG A 599 -10.83 19.14 -16.53
C ARG A 599 -10.97 17.73 -15.94
N PHE A 600 -11.91 16.93 -16.45
CA PHE A 600 -11.86 15.49 -16.20
C PHE A 600 -10.63 14.90 -16.88
N LEU A 601 -9.90 14.01 -16.21
CA LEU A 601 -8.83 13.28 -16.87
C LEU A 601 -9.42 12.18 -17.74
N PHE A 602 -8.75 11.89 -18.85
CA PHE A 602 -9.05 10.68 -19.58
C PHE A 602 -8.89 9.46 -18.66
N PRO A 603 -9.74 8.43 -18.83
CA PRO A 603 -9.64 7.23 -18.02
C PRO A 603 -8.25 6.60 -18.10
N LYS A 604 -7.81 5.93 -17.04
CA LYS A 604 -6.49 5.26 -16.95
C LYS A 604 -5.27 6.19 -17.04
N CYS A 605 -5.44 7.51 -17.21
CA CYS A 605 -4.32 8.47 -17.26
C CYS A 605 -3.45 8.42 -15.99
N LEU A 606 -4.09 8.38 -14.82
CA LEU A 606 -3.39 8.32 -13.53
C LEU A 606 -2.94 6.91 -13.18
N ASP A 607 -3.75 5.90 -13.51
CA ASP A 607 -3.43 4.48 -13.29
C ASP A 607 -2.16 4.09 -14.06
N GLN A 608 -2.03 4.56 -15.30
CA GLN A 608 -0.82 4.41 -16.11
C GLN A 608 0.39 5.12 -15.50
N CYS A 609 0.23 6.08 -14.58
CA CYS A 609 1.33 6.79 -13.90
C CYS A 609 1.61 6.28 -12.48
N SER A 610 0.94 5.22 -12.04
CA SER A 610 0.87 4.76 -10.65
C SER A 610 2.20 4.29 -10.03
N GLN A 611 2.29 4.42 -8.71
CA GLN A 611 3.43 3.93 -7.91
C GLN A 611 3.53 2.40 -7.93
N GLY A 612 4.77 1.88 -7.98
CA GLY A 612 5.07 0.44 -7.94
C GLY A 612 5.20 -0.22 -9.33
N LEU A 613 4.68 0.43 -10.37
CA LEU A 613 4.85 0.00 -11.77
C LEU A 613 5.75 0.95 -12.54
N VAL A 614 5.46 2.24 -12.50
CA VAL A 614 6.08 3.24 -13.37
C VAL A 614 7.31 3.83 -12.71
N SER A 615 8.44 3.79 -13.42
CA SER A 615 9.69 4.43 -12.99
C SER A 615 9.80 5.85 -13.51
N ASN A 616 9.39 6.09 -14.76
CA ASN A 616 9.63 7.36 -15.45
C ASN A 616 8.34 7.89 -16.11
N VAL A 617 8.16 9.20 -16.05
CA VAL A 617 7.09 9.93 -16.73
C VAL A 617 7.72 10.96 -17.65
N VAL A 618 7.48 10.81 -18.95
CA VAL A 618 8.01 11.65 -20.02
C VAL A 618 6.91 12.61 -20.48
N PHE A 619 7.15 13.90 -20.34
CA PHE A 619 6.25 14.93 -20.85
C PHE A 619 6.61 15.29 -22.28
N THR A 620 5.65 15.19 -23.21
CA THR A 620 5.90 15.27 -24.65
C THR A 620 5.58 16.61 -25.31
N SER A 621 5.00 17.56 -24.57
CA SER A 621 4.81 18.93 -25.05
C SER A 621 4.94 19.95 -23.93
N HIS A 622 5.01 21.23 -24.34
CA HIS A 622 5.14 22.39 -23.45
C HIS A 622 6.37 22.28 -22.54
N THR A 623 7.41 21.59 -23.01
CA THR A 623 8.64 21.38 -22.24
C THR A 623 9.61 22.54 -22.34
N THR A 624 9.47 23.36 -23.39
CA THR A 624 10.27 24.57 -23.63
C THR A 624 9.84 25.75 -22.73
N GLU A 625 8.57 25.78 -22.31
CA GLU A 625 8.05 26.75 -21.35
C GLU A 625 8.10 26.16 -19.93
N GLN A 626 9.19 26.41 -19.19
CA GLN A 626 9.40 25.91 -17.82
C GLN A 626 8.28 26.22 -16.81
N ARG A 627 7.29 27.05 -17.15
CA ARG A 627 6.19 27.47 -16.27
C ARG A 627 4.79 27.31 -16.86
N HIS A 628 4.61 26.44 -17.87
CA HIS A 628 3.27 26.25 -18.42
C HIS A 628 2.31 25.72 -17.32
N PRO A 629 1.19 26.42 -17.01
CA PRO A 629 0.34 26.06 -15.87
C PRO A 629 -0.23 24.64 -15.92
N LEU A 630 -0.57 24.15 -17.11
CA LEU A 630 -1.08 22.77 -17.28
C LEU A 630 -0.01 21.72 -16.95
N LEU A 631 1.25 21.97 -17.30
CA LEU A 631 2.35 21.06 -17.02
C LEU A 631 2.61 20.97 -15.51
N ILE A 632 2.66 22.12 -14.82
CA ILE A 632 2.84 22.17 -13.35
C ILE A 632 1.69 21.45 -12.63
N GLN A 633 0.45 21.71 -13.05
CA GLN A 633 -0.72 21.06 -12.49
C GLN A 633 -0.65 19.53 -12.65
N LEU A 634 -0.30 19.06 -13.84
CA LEU A 634 -0.20 17.64 -14.14
C LEU A 634 0.96 16.97 -13.39
N GLN A 635 2.11 17.63 -13.30
CA GLN A 635 3.24 17.19 -12.48
C GLN A 635 2.86 17.04 -11.00
N SER A 636 2.12 18.01 -10.44
CA SER A 636 1.63 17.92 -9.06
C SER A 636 0.66 16.75 -8.86
N LEU A 637 -0.23 16.53 -9.82
CA LEU A 637 -1.21 15.45 -9.78
C LEU A 637 -0.54 14.07 -9.90
N ILE A 638 0.42 13.93 -10.82
CA ILE A 638 1.20 12.70 -10.97
C ILE A 638 2.10 12.44 -9.75
N ARG A 639 2.71 13.48 -9.15
CA ARG A 639 3.46 13.30 -7.89
C ARG A 639 2.61 12.79 -6.74
N ALA A 640 1.33 13.16 -6.70
CA ALA A 640 0.40 12.64 -5.70
C ALA A 640 0.10 11.14 -5.92
N ALA A 641 0.05 10.69 -7.18
CA ALA A 641 -0.18 9.28 -7.53
C ALA A 641 1.11 8.42 -7.47
N ASN A 642 2.26 9.01 -7.76
CA ASN A 642 3.56 8.35 -7.75
C ASN A 642 4.66 9.32 -7.30
N PRO A 643 4.95 9.38 -5.99
CA PRO A 643 5.98 10.26 -5.43
C PRO A 643 7.39 9.93 -5.93
N SER A 644 7.65 8.68 -6.30
CA SER A 644 8.98 8.18 -6.72
C SER A 644 9.30 8.34 -8.20
N ALA A 645 8.32 8.70 -9.04
CA ALA A 645 8.53 8.80 -10.49
C ALA A 645 9.60 9.86 -10.85
N ALA A 646 10.48 9.52 -11.80
CA ALA A 646 11.37 10.47 -12.44
C ALA A 646 10.61 11.23 -13.54
N PHE A 647 10.74 12.55 -13.58
CA PHE A 647 10.10 13.41 -14.58
C PHE A 647 11.11 13.80 -15.64
N ILE A 648 10.81 13.44 -16.89
CA ILE A 648 11.65 13.68 -18.05
C ILE A 648 10.89 14.60 -19.01
N LEU A 649 11.60 15.57 -19.58
CA LEU A 649 11.06 16.52 -20.53
C LEU A 649 11.57 16.17 -21.93
N ALA A 650 10.68 15.75 -22.83
CA ALA A 650 11.05 15.31 -24.18
C ALA A 650 10.03 15.80 -25.23
N GLU A 651 10.20 17.02 -25.72
CA GLU A 651 9.32 17.61 -26.74
C GLU A 651 9.19 16.68 -27.97
N ASN A 652 7.96 16.35 -28.37
CA ASN A 652 7.64 15.42 -29.45
C ASN A 652 8.29 14.03 -29.31
N GLY A 653 8.60 13.60 -28.08
CA GLY A 653 9.27 12.32 -27.81
C GLY A 653 10.78 12.34 -28.05
N ILE A 654 11.42 13.50 -28.24
CA ILE A 654 12.85 13.62 -28.45
C ILE A 654 13.56 13.91 -27.12
N VAL A 655 14.38 12.98 -26.66
CA VAL A 655 15.16 13.13 -25.41
C VAL A 655 16.52 13.74 -25.72
N THR A 656 16.90 14.79 -24.98
CA THR A 656 18.14 15.55 -25.24
C THR A 656 19.28 15.22 -24.28
N ARG A 657 18.99 14.76 -23.06
CA ARG A 657 19.99 14.42 -22.03
C ARG A 657 20.26 12.92 -21.99
N ASN A 658 21.53 12.53 -21.95
CA ASN A 658 21.93 11.12 -21.85
C ASN A 658 21.45 10.46 -20.53
N GLU A 659 21.49 11.20 -19.42
CA GLU A 659 20.99 10.72 -18.12
C GLU A 659 19.52 10.29 -18.18
N ASP A 660 18.69 11.03 -18.92
CA ASP A 660 17.26 10.71 -19.08
C ASP A 660 17.07 9.43 -19.92
N ILE A 661 17.96 9.17 -20.87
CA ILE A 661 17.97 7.93 -21.67
C ILE A 661 18.35 6.73 -20.80
N GLU A 662 19.35 6.88 -19.92
CA GLU A 662 19.75 5.86 -18.97
C GLU A 662 18.61 5.52 -17.98
N LEU A 663 17.84 6.52 -17.55
CA LEU A 663 16.66 6.30 -16.71
C LEU A 663 15.56 5.50 -17.44
N ILE A 664 15.27 5.84 -18.70
CA ILE A 664 14.28 5.13 -19.54
C ILE A 664 14.72 3.69 -19.81
N LEU A 665 16.02 3.45 -19.93
CA LEU A 665 16.61 2.16 -20.27
C LEU A 665 17.24 1.43 -19.07
N SER A 666 16.92 1.86 -17.84
CA SER A 666 17.42 1.24 -16.62
C SER A 666 17.10 -0.26 -16.57
N GLU A 667 18.06 -1.06 -16.11
CA GLU A 667 17.92 -2.53 -16.03
C GLU A 667 17.21 -2.98 -14.74
N ASN A 668 17.20 -2.13 -13.70
CA ASN A 668 16.84 -2.53 -12.34
C ASN A 668 15.78 -1.66 -11.67
N SER A 669 15.36 -0.54 -12.28
CA SER A 669 14.42 0.41 -11.66
C SER A 669 13.13 -0.28 -11.21
N PHE A 670 12.56 -1.14 -12.06
CA PHE A 670 11.33 -1.88 -11.79
C PHE A 670 11.46 -2.89 -10.63
N SER A 671 12.67 -3.41 -10.41
CA SER A 671 12.97 -4.41 -9.38
C SER A 671 13.46 -3.80 -8.07
N SER A 672 13.50 -2.45 -7.97
CA SER A 672 13.92 -1.77 -6.75
C SER A 672 13.04 -2.18 -5.55
N PRO A 673 13.62 -2.34 -4.34
CA PRO A 673 12.88 -2.79 -3.16
C PRO A 673 11.63 -1.95 -2.85
N GLN A 674 11.73 -0.63 -3.04
CA GLN A 674 10.63 0.30 -2.83
C GLN A 674 9.50 0.13 -3.85
N MET A 675 9.83 -0.08 -5.13
CA MET A 675 8.81 -0.34 -6.17
C MET A 675 8.14 -1.70 -5.96
N LEU A 676 8.92 -2.74 -5.64
CA LEU A 676 8.38 -4.07 -5.36
C LEU A 676 7.38 -4.03 -4.19
N ARG A 677 7.76 -3.36 -3.10
CA ARG A 677 6.87 -3.16 -1.95
C ARG A 677 5.59 -2.42 -2.36
N SER A 678 5.73 -1.29 -3.04
CA SER A 678 4.57 -0.49 -3.46
C SER A 678 3.63 -1.28 -4.36
N ARG A 679 4.18 -2.11 -5.26
CA ARG A 679 3.39 -2.95 -6.17
C ARG A 679 2.52 -3.95 -5.44
N TYR A 680 3.05 -4.62 -4.42
CA TYR A 680 2.26 -5.55 -3.61
C TYR A 680 1.16 -4.87 -2.80
N LEU A 681 1.37 -3.62 -2.37
CA LEU A 681 0.38 -2.85 -1.63
C LEU A 681 -0.72 -2.25 -2.53
N MET A 682 -0.39 -1.89 -3.77
CA MET A 682 -1.32 -1.29 -4.72
C MET A 682 -2.05 -2.32 -5.59
N TYR A 683 -1.39 -3.45 -5.90
CA TYR A 683 -1.84 -4.46 -6.84
C TYR A 683 -1.88 -5.87 -6.21
N PRO A 684 -2.71 -6.11 -5.18
CA PRO A 684 -2.75 -7.42 -4.52
C PRO A 684 -3.05 -8.56 -5.50
N GLY A 685 -2.28 -9.65 -5.43
CA GLY A 685 -2.44 -10.79 -6.33
C GLY A 685 -1.80 -10.66 -7.71
N TRP A 686 -1.13 -9.54 -8.02
CA TRP A 686 -0.48 -9.30 -9.33
C TRP A 686 0.51 -10.41 -9.73
N TYR A 687 1.22 -10.99 -8.77
CA TYR A 687 2.25 -12.01 -9.07
C TYR A 687 1.66 -13.31 -9.62
N GLU A 688 0.40 -13.60 -9.29
CA GLU A 688 -0.34 -14.78 -9.79
C GLU A 688 -1.35 -14.40 -10.89
N GLY A 689 -1.36 -13.15 -11.35
CA GLY A 689 -2.29 -12.71 -12.38
C GLY A 689 -3.74 -12.55 -11.91
N LYS A 690 -3.98 -12.38 -10.60
CA LYS A 690 -5.33 -12.30 -10.02
C LYS A 690 -5.84 -10.88 -9.81
N PHE A 691 -4.99 -9.87 -10.01
CA PHE A 691 -5.42 -8.48 -9.88
C PHE A 691 -6.28 -8.11 -11.09
N ASP A 692 -7.47 -7.55 -10.83
CA ASP A 692 -8.40 -7.04 -11.83
C ASP A 692 -8.34 -5.51 -11.84
N VAL A 693 -8.07 -4.96 -13.02
CA VAL A 693 -7.87 -3.53 -13.24
C VAL A 693 -9.19 -2.74 -13.24
N GLY A 694 -10.33 -3.42 -13.20
CA GLY A 694 -11.65 -2.82 -13.13
C GLY A 694 -12.06 -2.07 -14.41
N SER A 695 -13.35 -1.72 -14.50
CA SER A 695 -13.91 -1.07 -15.68
C SER A 695 -13.45 0.39 -15.83
N VAL A 696 -13.29 0.81 -17.08
CA VAL A 696 -12.98 2.19 -17.48
C VAL A 696 -14.24 3.07 -17.42
N PHE A 697 -14.18 4.23 -16.76
CA PHE A 697 -15.28 5.21 -16.75
C PHE A 697 -14.82 6.62 -17.14
N PRO A 698 -15.46 7.29 -18.12
CA PRO A 698 -16.47 6.74 -19.03
C PRO A 698 -15.88 5.64 -19.93
N LEU A 699 -16.71 4.69 -20.35
CA LEU A 699 -16.26 3.57 -21.19
C LEU A 699 -15.74 4.12 -22.54
N MET A 700 -14.46 3.86 -22.82
CA MET A 700 -13.83 4.18 -24.11
C MET A 700 -14.03 2.99 -25.05
N VAL A 701 -14.99 3.12 -25.95
CA VAL A 701 -15.29 2.13 -26.98
C VAL A 701 -14.33 2.30 -28.14
N GLN A 702 -13.73 1.20 -28.57
CA GLN A 702 -12.86 1.12 -29.74
C GLN A 702 -13.59 0.40 -30.88
N ILE A 703 -13.82 1.11 -31.99
CA ILE A 703 -14.42 0.53 -33.21
C ILE A 703 -13.38 0.52 -34.30
N CYS A 704 -12.96 -0.67 -34.71
CA CYS A 704 -12.09 -0.88 -35.87
C CYS A 704 -12.94 -1.09 -37.12
N VAL A 705 -12.68 -0.30 -38.17
CA VAL A 705 -13.39 -0.36 -39.45
C VAL A 705 -12.40 -0.63 -40.58
N TRP A 706 -12.61 -1.72 -41.30
CA TRP A 706 -11.81 -2.16 -42.43
C TRP A 706 -12.42 -1.71 -43.76
N PHE A 707 -11.59 -1.30 -44.72
CA PHE A 707 -12.02 -0.89 -46.06
C PHE A 707 -10.90 -1.03 -47.09
N GLY A 708 -11.28 -1.27 -48.36
CA GLY A 708 -10.32 -1.57 -49.43
C GLY A 708 -10.02 -0.40 -50.38
N ARG A 709 -10.81 0.69 -50.32
CA ARG A 709 -10.73 1.80 -51.29
C ARG A 709 -10.07 3.05 -50.70
N PRO A 710 -9.36 3.86 -51.51
CA PRO A 710 -8.67 5.05 -51.02
C PRO A 710 -9.64 6.19 -50.65
N LEU A 711 -9.28 6.98 -49.65
CA LEU A 711 -10.03 8.16 -49.18
C LEU A 711 -9.56 9.44 -49.88
N GLU A 712 -10.42 10.48 -49.90
CA GLU A 712 -10.02 11.81 -50.36
C GLU A 712 -9.36 12.60 -49.22
N LYS A 713 -8.05 12.88 -49.35
CA LYS A 713 -7.24 13.50 -48.29
C LYS A 713 -7.80 14.84 -47.80
N THR A 714 -8.21 15.73 -48.71
CA THR A 714 -8.76 17.06 -48.37
C THR A 714 -10.07 16.95 -47.58
N ARG A 715 -10.97 16.03 -47.97
CA ARG A 715 -12.22 15.78 -47.26
C ARG A 715 -11.99 15.18 -45.88
N PHE A 716 -11.12 14.17 -45.81
CA PHE A 716 -10.78 13.50 -44.56
C PHE A 716 -10.19 14.49 -43.53
N VAL A 717 -9.21 15.31 -43.95
CA VAL A 717 -8.61 16.34 -43.08
C VAL A 717 -9.66 17.36 -42.61
N ALA A 718 -10.52 17.83 -43.51
CA ALA A 718 -11.60 18.77 -43.16
C ALA A 718 -12.58 18.15 -42.15
N LYS A 719 -12.93 16.88 -42.32
CA LYS A 719 -13.83 16.15 -41.43
C LYS A 719 -13.22 15.93 -40.06
N CYS A 720 -11.96 15.52 -39.96
CA CYS A 720 -11.24 15.39 -38.69
C CYS A 720 -11.27 16.72 -37.90
N LYS A 721 -10.88 17.82 -38.55
CA LYS A 721 -10.89 19.16 -37.92
C LYS A 721 -12.29 19.61 -37.45
N ALA A 722 -13.36 19.15 -38.11
CA ALA A 722 -14.72 19.47 -37.73
C ALA A 722 -15.19 18.74 -36.46
N ILE A 723 -14.62 17.58 -36.11
CA ILE A 723 -15.06 16.77 -34.96
C ILE A 723 -14.94 17.55 -33.65
N GLN A 724 -13.89 18.36 -33.48
CA GLN A 724 -13.66 19.15 -32.26
C GLN A 724 -14.88 20.01 -31.89
N SER A 725 -15.53 20.63 -32.89
CA SER A 725 -16.72 21.46 -32.68
C SER A 725 -18.00 20.68 -32.34
N SER A 726 -17.98 19.35 -32.49
CA SER A 726 -19.13 18.47 -32.29
C SER A 726 -19.08 17.68 -30.97
N ILE A 727 -18.02 17.85 -30.17
CA ILE A 727 -17.86 17.21 -28.87
C ILE A 727 -18.91 17.74 -27.88
N LYS A 728 -19.53 16.83 -27.12
CA LYS A 728 -20.54 17.15 -26.11
C LYS A 728 -19.98 16.98 -24.68
N PRO A 729 -20.23 17.91 -23.74
CA PRO A 729 -19.69 17.86 -22.38
C PRO A 729 -20.35 16.86 -21.45
N SER A 730 -21.60 16.48 -21.70
CA SER A 730 -22.31 15.43 -20.97
C SER A 730 -23.53 15.02 -21.80
N PRO A 731 -23.87 13.73 -21.96
CA PRO A 731 -23.27 12.54 -21.35
C PRO A 731 -22.07 11.94 -22.14
N PHE A 732 -21.29 12.78 -22.85
CA PHE A 732 -20.19 12.38 -23.74
C PHE A 732 -20.56 11.42 -24.90
N SER A 733 -21.84 11.04 -25.02
CA SER A 733 -22.31 10.03 -25.96
C SER A 733 -22.14 10.48 -27.42
N GLY A 734 -21.45 9.64 -28.21
CA GLY A 734 -21.14 9.87 -29.61
C GLY A 734 -19.88 10.70 -29.85
N ASN A 735 -19.14 11.07 -28.79
CA ASN A 735 -17.88 11.81 -28.95
C ASN A 735 -16.77 10.88 -29.44
N ILE A 736 -16.08 11.29 -30.51
CA ILE A 736 -14.84 10.67 -31.00
C ILE A 736 -13.68 11.50 -30.45
N TYR A 737 -12.78 10.88 -29.70
CA TYR A 737 -11.60 11.56 -29.15
C TYR A 737 -10.35 11.27 -29.97
N HIS A 738 -10.17 10.03 -30.42
CA HIS A 738 -9.00 9.62 -31.18
C HIS A 738 -9.36 8.82 -32.43
N ILE A 739 -8.62 9.05 -33.51
CA ILE A 739 -8.68 8.26 -34.74
C ILE A 739 -7.27 7.79 -35.06
N LEU A 740 -7.07 6.48 -35.16
CA LEU A 740 -5.78 5.85 -35.43
C LEU A 740 -5.93 4.87 -36.59
N GLY A 741 -4.91 4.66 -37.43
CA GLY A 741 -4.93 3.55 -38.38
C GLY A 741 -4.13 3.77 -39.65
N LYS A 742 -4.37 2.92 -40.64
CA LYS A 742 -3.68 2.90 -41.93
C LYS A 742 -4.65 3.16 -43.05
N VAL A 743 -4.39 4.22 -43.81
CA VAL A 743 -5.22 4.65 -44.94
C VAL A 743 -4.39 4.80 -46.20
N LYS A 744 -5.02 4.53 -47.34
CA LYS A 744 -4.54 4.96 -48.65
C LYS A 744 -5.34 6.17 -49.09
N PHE A 745 -4.67 7.22 -49.57
CA PHE A 745 -5.33 8.40 -50.11
C PHE A 745 -5.32 8.38 -51.64
N SER A 746 -6.30 9.03 -52.28
CA SER A 746 -6.38 9.07 -53.75
C SER A 746 -5.20 9.80 -54.41
N ASP A 747 -4.47 10.63 -53.65
CA ASP A 747 -3.30 11.39 -54.08
C ASP A 747 -1.96 10.68 -53.77
N SER A 748 -1.98 9.47 -53.20
CA SER A 748 -0.76 8.74 -52.85
C SER A 748 -0.89 7.22 -53.03
N GLU A 749 0.13 6.60 -53.62
CA GLU A 749 0.17 5.14 -53.74
C GLU A 749 0.59 4.41 -52.47
N ARG A 750 1.28 5.12 -51.55
CA ARG A 750 1.77 4.56 -50.29
C ARG A 750 0.67 4.55 -49.23
N THR A 751 0.70 3.55 -48.36
CA THR A 751 -0.12 3.53 -47.15
C THR A 751 0.42 4.57 -46.17
N MET A 752 -0.49 5.37 -45.63
CA MET A 752 -0.22 6.42 -44.65
C MET A 752 -0.78 5.98 -43.30
N GLU A 753 0.02 6.14 -42.26
CA GLU A 753 -0.40 6.05 -40.87
C GLU A 753 -1.03 7.40 -40.48
N VAL A 754 -2.23 7.33 -39.91
CA VAL A 754 -2.99 8.50 -39.46
C VAL A 754 -3.18 8.41 -37.95
N CYS A 755 -2.88 9.51 -37.27
CA CYS A 755 -3.23 9.72 -35.88
C CYS A 755 -3.87 11.09 -35.73
N HIS A 756 -5.12 11.11 -35.27
CA HIS A 756 -5.87 12.31 -34.97
C HIS A 756 -6.21 12.36 -33.49
N ASN A 757 -5.83 13.44 -32.83
CA ASN A 757 -6.33 13.81 -31.51
C ASN A 757 -7.31 14.98 -31.65
N THR A 758 -8.57 14.73 -31.30
CA THR A 758 -9.66 15.66 -31.54
C THR A 758 -9.58 16.90 -30.65
N LEU A 759 -9.22 16.75 -29.37
CA LEU A 759 -9.21 17.86 -28.41
C LEU A 759 -8.03 18.81 -28.65
N ALA A 760 -6.86 18.26 -28.95
CA ALA A 760 -5.68 19.05 -29.36
C ALA A 760 -5.79 19.56 -30.81
N ASN A 761 -6.81 19.12 -31.57
CA ASN A 761 -6.95 19.32 -33.01
C ASN A 761 -5.67 19.03 -33.80
N SER A 762 -4.92 18.02 -33.34
CA SER A 762 -3.66 17.60 -33.93
C SER A 762 -3.92 16.41 -34.86
N LEU A 763 -3.43 16.48 -36.09
CA LEU A 763 -3.56 15.44 -37.09
C LEU A 763 -2.18 15.18 -37.69
N SER A 764 -1.63 13.98 -37.45
CA SER A 764 -0.43 13.51 -38.11
C SER A 764 -0.79 12.49 -39.20
N ILE A 765 -0.16 12.66 -40.36
CA ILE A 765 -0.29 11.76 -41.51
C ILE A 765 1.12 11.48 -41.99
N VAL A 766 1.63 10.29 -41.71
CA VAL A 766 3.03 9.90 -41.97
C VAL A 766 3.05 8.63 -42.82
N PRO A 767 3.96 8.48 -43.79
CA PRO A 767 4.11 7.22 -44.52
C PRO A 767 4.45 6.08 -43.56
N VAL A 768 3.80 4.93 -43.69
CA VAL A 768 4.08 3.75 -42.84
C VAL A 768 5.55 3.34 -43.02
N LEU A 769 6.32 3.34 -41.93
CA LEU A 769 7.69 2.82 -41.89
C LEU A 769 7.62 1.29 -41.74
N GLU A 770 7.92 0.54 -42.79
CA GLU A 770 8.17 -0.90 -42.70
C GLU A 770 9.48 -1.13 -41.91
N GLY A 771 9.34 -1.57 -40.66
CA GLY A 771 10.47 -2.07 -39.88
C GLY A 771 10.92 -3.44 -40.40
N PRO A 772 12.15 -3.89 -40.06
CA PRO A 772 12.61 -5.23 -40.41
C PRO A 772 11.76 -6.27 -39.66
N THR A 773 10.82 -6.90 -40.36
CA THR A 773 10.13 -8.10 -39.91
C THR A 773 11.11 -9.28 -39.86
N PRO A 774 10.93 -10.24 -38.93
CA PRO A 774 11.71 -11.47 -38.96
C PRO A 774 11.55 -12.17 -40.32
N PRO A 775 12.59 -12.87 -40.80
CA PRO A 775 12.53 -13.53 -42.10
C PRO A 775 11.36 -14.53 -42.14
N PRO A 776 10.62 -14.60 -43.26
CA PRO A 776 9.52 -15.55 -43.40
C PRO A 776 10.04 -16.99 -43.30
N ASP A 777 9.35 -17.82 -42.54
CA ASP A 777 9.60 -19.25 -42.46
C ASP A 777 9.51 -19.88 -43.84
N SER A 778 10.63 -20.44 -44.31
CA SER A 778 10.74 -21.16 -45.59
C SER A 778 10.01 -22.50 -45.63
N ARG A 779 9.09 -22.75 -44.68
CA ARG A 779 8.28 -23.99 -44.57
C ARG A 779 6.77 -23.77 -44.62
N SER A 780 6.30 -22.54 -44.86
CA SER A 780 4.89 -22.32 -45.21
C SER A 780 4.77 -22.10 -46.71
N THR A 781 4.15 -23.06 -47.39
CA THR A 781 3.65 -22.90 -48.77
C THR A 781 2.75 -21.65 -48.85
N PRO A 782 2.88 -20.80 -49.88
CA PRO A 782 2.03 -19.63 -50.05
C PRO A 782 0.65 -20.08 -50.53
N GLN A 783 -0.19 -20.52 -49.61
CA GLN A 783 -1.62 -20.65 -49.83
C GLN A 783 -2.32 -19.57 -49.00
N GLY A 784 -2.71 -18.47 -49.67
CA GLY A 784 -3.77 -17.57 -49.20
C GLY A 784 -3.50 -16.07 -49.16
N SER A 785 -2.26 -15.57 -49.29
CA SER A 785 -1.96 -14.13 -49.13
C SER A 785 -1.56 -13.45 -50.44
N SER A 786 -2.45 -13.48 -51.43
CA SER A 786 -2.40 -12.53 -52.55
C SER A 786 -2.79 -11.13 -52.05
N GLY A 787 -1.80 -10.26 -51.89
CA GLY A 787 -1.86 -8.79 -51.78
C GLY A 787 -3.23 -8.08 -51.75
N GLN A 788 -3.90 -8.09 -50.60
CA GLN A 788 -4.81 -7.01 -50.23
C GLN A 788 -4.16 -6.26 -49.06
N GLN A 789 -3.53 -5.11 -49.33
CA GLN A 789 -3.18 -4.15 -48.28
C GLN A 789 -4.50 -3.54 -47.78
N GLU A 790 -5.13 -4.20 -46.81
CA GLU A 790 -6.38 -3.75 -46.22
C GLU A 790 -6.13 -2.47 -45.39
N CYS A 791 -6.85 -1.39 -45.72
CA CYS A 791 -6.83 -0.17 -44.93
C CYS A 791 -7.78 -0.33 -43.75
N TYR A 792 -7.44 0.26 -42.61
CA TYR A 792 -8.32 0.26 -41.44
C TYR A 792 -8.18 1.56 -40.67
N LEU A 793 -9.27 1.95 -40.00
CA LEU A 793 -9.30 3.05 -39.05
C LEU A 793 -9.98 2.60 -37.76
N VAL A 794 -9.39 3.02 -36.66
CA VAL A 794 -9.80 2.76 -35.30
C VAL A 794 -10.31 4.06 -34.71
N PHE A 795 -11.57 4.06 -34.31
CA PHE A 795 -12.23 5.19 -33.68
C PHE A 795 -12.39 4.91 -32.20
N ILE A 796 -11.85 5.79 -31.36
CA ILE A 796 -11.90 5.66 -29.91
C ILE A 796 -12.72 6.81 -29.32
N GLY A 797 -13.76 6.46 -28.57
CA GLY A 797 -14.70 7.43 -28.06
C GLY A 797 -15.76 6.86 -27.12
N CYS A 798 -16.73 7.67 -26.74
CA CYS A 798 -17.79 7.27 -25.80
C CYS A 798 -19.08 6.92 -26.55
N SER A 799 -19.68 5.76 -26.24
CA SER A 799 -20.96 5.29 -26.80
C SER A 799 -21.03 5.37 -28.33
N LEU A 800 -19.92 5.03 -29.00
CA LEU A 800 -19.84 5.01 -30.46
C LEU A 800 -20.68 3.87 -31.04
N LYS A 801 -21.26 4.09 -32.22
CA LYS A 801 -21.98 3.09 -33.00
C LYS A 801 -21.26 2.88 -34.32
N GLU A 802 -21.04 1.62 -34.68
CA GLU A 802 -20.27 1.25 -35.89
C GLU A 802 -20.88 1.86 -37.16
N GLU A 803 -22.20 1.79 -37.32
CA GLU A 803 -22.89 2.38 -38.48
C GLU A 803 -22.69 3.90 -38.60
N SER A 804 -22.71 4.63 -37.48
CA SER A 804 -22.48 6.07 -37.49
C SER A 804 -21.04 6.42 -37.90
N VAL A 805 -20.07 5.59 -37.51
CA VAL A 805 -18.66 5.74 -37.89
C VAL A 805 -18.47 5.39 -39.38
N LYS A 806 -19.12 4.33 -39.88
CA LYS A 806 -19.12 3.98 -41.31
C LYS A 806 -19.71 5.10 -42.16
N ASP A 807 -20.83 5.68 -41.75
CA ASP A 807 -21.46 6.82 -42.46
C ASP A 807 -20.57 8.06 -42.45
N TRP A 808 -19.87 8.32 -41.34
CA TRP A 808 -18.87 9.38 -41.27
C TRP A 808 -17.71 9.14 -42.24
N LEU A 809 -17.23 7.90 -42.34
CA LEU A 809 -16.13 7.53 -43.24
C LEU A 809 -16.55 7.59 -44.72
N ARG A 810 -17.78 7.17 -45.04
CA ARG A 810 -18.36 7.33 -46.39
C ARG A 810 -18.30 8.77 -46.85
N GLN A 811 -18.58 9.74 -45.98
CA GLN A 811 -18.52 11.17 -46.31
C GLN A 811 -17.10 11.68 -46.62
N SER A 812 -16.07 10.95 -46.18
CA SER A 812 -14.66 11.25 -46.46
C SER A 812 -14.16 10.58 -47.76
N ALA A 813 -14.95 9.68 -48.34
CA ALA A 813 -14.70 9.07 -49.64
C ALA A 813 -15.38 9.86 -50.77
N LYS A 814 -15.05 9.50 -52.01
CA LYS A 814 -15.67 10.07 -53.22
C LYS A 814 -17.18 9.84 -53.17
N GLN A 815 -17.97 10.92 -53.12
CA GLN A 815 -19.43 10.82 -53.00
C GLN A 815 -20.09 10.39 -54.31
N LYS A 816 -21.18 9.63 -54.19
CA LYS A 816 -22.07 9.35 -55.32
C LYS A 816 -22.70 10.66 -55.82
N PRO A 817 -22.54 11.04 -57.10
CA PRO A 817 -23.23 12.20 -57.64
C PRO A 817 -24.74 12.06 -57.48
N GLN A 818 -25.42 13.13 -57.07
CA GLN A 818 -26.87 13.11 -56.89
C GLN A 818 -27.62 13.32 -58.21
N ARG A 819 -28.76 12.65 -58.34
CA ARG A 819 -29.68 12.82 -59.47
C ARG A 819 -30.18 14.26 -59.51
N LYS A 820 -30.12 14.91 -60.67
CA LYS A 820 -30.70 16.24 -60.85
C LYS A 820 -32.21 16.11 -60.98
N ALA A 821 -32.97 16.90 -60.19
CA ALA A 821 -34.42 16.96 -60.28
C ALA A 821 -34.86 17.62 -61.58
N LEU A 822 -35.94 17.11 -62.19
CA LEU A 822 -36.53 17.73 -63.38
C LEU A 822 -37.03 19.13 -63.03
N LYS A 823 -36.70 20.10 -63.87
CA LYS A 823 -37.22 21.47 -63.77
C LYS A 823 -38.71 21.45 -64.10
N THR A 824 -39.48 22.19 -63.33
CA THR A 824 -40.88 22.52 -63.62
C THR A 824 -41.01 24.03 -63.81
N ARG A 825 -42.09 24.48 -64.43
CA ARG A 825 -42.32 25.91 -64.71
C ARG A 825 -42.17 26.80 -63.47
N GLY A 826 -42.61 26.32 -62.30
CA GLY A 826 -42.49 27.04 -61.02
C GLY A 826 -41.08 27.11 -60.43
N MET A 827 -40.12 26.34 -60.97
CA MET A 827 -38.72 26.33 -60.52
C MET A 827 -37.82 27.26 -61.33
N LEU A 828 -38.35 27.92 -62.37
CA LEU A 828 -37.60 28.90 -63.15
C LEU A 828 -37.43 30.20 -62.36
N THR A 829 -36.18 30.60 -62.17
CA THR A 829 -35.86 31.87 -61.53
C THR A 829 -36.23 33.05 -62.44
N GLN A 830 -36.50 34.22 -61.85
CA GLN A 830 -36.81 35.44 -62.63
C GLN A 830 -35.67 35.83 -63.60
N GLN A 831 -34.43 35.43 -63.31
CA GLN A 831 -33.28 35.66 -64.18
C GLN A 831 -33.29 34.71 -65.38
N GLU A 832 -33.65 33.43 -65.18
CA GLU A 832 -33.83 32.46 -66.26
C GLU A 832 -34.97 32.88 -67.19
N ILE A 833 -36.11 33.32 -66.64
CA ILE A 833 -37.25 33.81 -67.43
C ILE A 833 -36.84 35.02 -68.29
N ARG A 834 -36.08 35.97 -67.73
CA ARG A 834 -35.53 37.09 -68.50
C ARG A 834 -34.56 36.64 -69.61
N ASN A 835 -33.68 35.68 -69.32
CA ASN A 835 -32.73 35.16 -70.31
C ASN A 835 -33.44 34.39 -71.45
N ILE A 836 -34.50 33.65 -71.13
CA ILE A 836 -35.35 32.97 -72.13
C ILE A 836 -36.00 34.02 -73.04
N HIS A 837 -36.56 35.08 -72.45
CA HIS A 837 -37.17 36.17 -73.20
C HIS A 837 -36.14 36.88 -74.10
N VAL A 838 -34.98 37.27 -73.57
CA VAL A 838 -33.93 37.94 -74.36
C VAL A 838 -33.45 37.07 -75.54
N LYS A 839 -33.41 35.75 -75.41
CA LYS A 839 -33.03 34.88 -76.53
C LYS A 839 -34.09 34.73 -77.61
N ARG A 840 -35.37 34.91 -77.28
CA ARG A 840 -36.52 34.56 -78.16
C ARG A 840 -37.47 35.73 -78.45
N HIS A 841 -37.21 36.93 -77.94
CA HIS A 841 -38.08 38.10 -78.12
C HIS A 841 -38.16 38.64 -79.56
N LEU A 842 -37.27 38.18 -80.45
CA LEU A 842 -37.26 38.49 -81.88
C LEU A 842 -37.93 37.39 -82.74
N ASP A 843 -38.44 36.32 -82.11
CA ASP A 843 -39.15 35.26 -82.83
C ASP A 843 -40.46 35.80 -83.42
N PRO A 844 -40.96 35.24 -84.53
CA PRO A 844 -42.14 35.76 -85.23
C PRO A 844 -43.38 35.78 -84.32
N LEU A 845 -44.07 36.92 -84.31
CA LEU A 845 -45.24 37.13 -83.47
C LEU A 845 -46.46 36.36 -84.00
N PRO A 846 -47.35 35.86 -83.11
CA PRO A 846 -48.62 35.30 -83.50
C PRO A 846 -49.48 36.30 -84.29
N ALA A 847 -50.35 35.79 -85.16
CA ALA A 847 -51.28 36.63 -85.92
C ALA A 847 -52.12 37.52 -84.97
N GLY A 848 -52.11 38.82 -85.23
CA GLY A 848 -52.82 39.81 -84.40
C GLY A 848 -51.97 40.45 -83.29
N TYR A 849 -50.68 40.19 -83.21
CA TYR A 849 -49.74 40.88 -82.32
C TYR A 849 -48.69 41.67 -83.10
N PHE A 850 -48.33 42.86 -82.61
CA PHE A 850 -47.20 43.63 -83.14
C PHE A 850 -46.38 44.22 -81.97
N TYR A 851 -45.08 44.44 -82.21
CA TYR A 851 -44.19 45.07 -81.24
C TYR A 851 -44.05 46.56 -81.55
N ASN A 852 -44.35 47.42 -80.59
CA ASN A 852 -44.38 48.87 -80.81
C ASN A 852 -43.03 49.57 -80.51
N GLY A 853 -41.97 48.81 -80.28
CA GLY A 853 -40.64 49.31 -79.90
C GLY A 853 -40.38 49.29 -78.39
N THR A 854 -41.41 49.11 -77.55
CA THR A 854 -41.27 49.01 -76.08
C THR A 854 -42.04 47.84 -75.46
N GLN A 855 -43.21 47.48 -75.99
CA GLN A 855 -44.08 46.41 -75.48
C GLN A 855 -44.77 45.67 -76.64
N PHE A 856 -45.23 44.44 -76.36
CA PHE A 856 -46.03 43.66 -77.30
C PHE A 856 -47.50 44.05 -77.15
N VAL A 857 -48.17 44.34 -78.27
CA VAL A 857 -49.56 44.82 -78.29
C VAL A 857 -50.41 43.92 -79.17
N ASN A 858 -51.57 43.49 -78.66
CA ASN A 858 -52.54 42.70 -79.41
C ASN A 858 -53.49 43.57 -80.24
N PHE A 859 -54.29 42.95 -81.12
CA PHE A 859 -55.27 43.63 -81.97
C PHE A 859 -56.34 44.42 -81.19
N PHE A 860 -56.60 44.05 -79.93
CA PHE A 860 -57.56 44.71 -79.03
C PHE A 860 -56.94 45.85 -78.21
N GLY A 861 -55.62 46.07 -78.30
CA GLY A 861 -54.89 47.12 -77.60
C GLY A 861 -54.26 46.74 -76.25
N ASP A 862 -54.37 45.48 -75.81
CA ASP A 862 -53.74 45.00 -74.57
C ASP A 862 -52.22 44.93 -74.74
N LYS A 863 -51.47 45.32 -73.70
CA LYS A 863 -50.01 45.42 -73.72
C LYS A 863 -49.37 44.41 -72.76
N THR A 864 -48.30 43.75 -73.20
CA THR A 864 -47.49 42.84 -72.37
C THR A 864 -46.00 43.13 -72.49
N ASP A 865 -45.28 43.03 -71.38
CA ASP A 865 -43.82 43.24 -71.33
C ASP A 865 -43.04 42.02 -71.84
N PHE A 866 -43.66 40.84 -71.85
CA PHE A 866 -43.08 39.61 -72.37
C PHE A 866 -43.69 39.23 -73.72
N HIS A 867 -42.94 38.45 -74.49
CA HIS A 867 -43.37 37.94 -75.79
C HIS A 867 -44.69 37.16 -75.63
N PRO A 868 -45.67 37.27 -76.54
CA PRO A 868 -46.96 36.60 -76.41
C PRO A 868 -46.87 35.06 -76.29
N LEU A 869 -45.80 34.48 -76.84
CA LEU A 869 -45.47 33.05 -76.74
C LEU A 869 -44.50 32.71 -75.60
N MET A 870 -44.32 33.60 -74.61
CA MET A 870 -43.39 33.38 -73.50
C MET A 870 -43.68 32.07 -72.75
N ASP A 871 -44.94 31.71 -72.62
CA ASP A 871 -45.36 30.45 -72.01
C ASP A 871 -44.89 29.21 -72.79
N GLN A 872 -44.88 29.28 -74.12
CA GLN A 872 -44.30 28.23 -74.96
C GLN A 872 -42.78 28.21 -74.84
N PHE A 873 -42.11 29.37 -74.85
CA PHE A 873 -40.65 29.43 -74.71
C PHE A 873 -40.15 28.92 -73.35
N MET A 874 -40.92 29.16 -72.29
CA MET A 874 -40.65 28.56 -70.98
C MET A 874 -40.83 27.05 -70.99
N ASN A 875 -41.86 26.54 -71.68
CA ASN A 875 -42.07 25.10 -71.82
C ASN A 875 -40.95 24.44 -72.64
N ASP A 876 -40.57 25.00 -73.77
CA ASP A 876 -39.48 24.50 -74.63
C ASP A 876 -38.14 24.50 -73.87
N TYR A 877 -37.87 25.55 -73.09
CA TYR A 877 -36.66 25.62 -72.26
C TYR A 877 -36.68 24.57 -71.14
N VAL A 878 -37.84 24.36 -70.50
CA VAL A 878 -38.00 23.32 -69.47
C VAL A 878 -37.83 21.94 -70.08
N GLU A 879 -38.39 21.69 -71.27
CA GLU A 879 -38.25 20.42 -71.98
C GLU A 879 -36.80 20.16 -72.39
N GLU A 880 -36.10 21.15 -72.94
CA GLU A 880 -34.68 21.05 -73.29
C GLU A 880 -33.80 20.80 -72.05
N ALA A 881 -34.00 21.60 -70.99
CA ALA A 881 -33.26 21.44 -69.75
C ALA A 881 -33.54 20.09 -69.09
N ASN A 882 -34.79 19.61 -69.16
CA ASN A 882 -35.16 18.28 -68.67
C ASN A 882 -34.53 17.17 -69.51
N ARG A 883 -34.42 17.34 -70.83
CA ARG A 883 -33.71 16.40 -71.71
C ARG A 883 -32.22 16.30 -71.36
N GLU A 884 -31.57 17.42 -71.05
CA GLU A 884 -30.18 17.43 -70.57
C GLU A 884 -30.04 16.81 -69.17
N ILE A 885 -30.98 17.10 -68.27
CA ILE A 885 -31.04 16.50 -66.92
C ILE A 885 -31.25 14.98 -67.00
N GLU A 886 -32.12 14.52 -67.89
CA GLU A 886 -32.34 13.10 -68.15
C GLU A 886 -31.13 12.44 -68.76
N LYS A 887 -30.45 13.09 -69.71
CA LYS A 887 -29.18 12.59 -70.27
C LYS A 887 -28.12 12.43 -69.16
N TYR A 888 -27.94 13.44 -68.32
CA TYR A 888 -27.03 13.39 -67.17
C TYR A 888 -27.42 12.28 -66.17
N ASN A 889 -28.72 12.15 -65.86
CA ASN A 889 -29.20 11.13 -64.94
C ASN A 889 -29.04 9.71 -65.52
N ARG A 890 -29.23 9.51 -66.84
CA ARG A 890 -28.96 8.24 -67.53
C ARG A 890 -27.46 7.91 -67.54
N GLU A 891 -26.60 8.89 -67.81
CA GLU A 891 -25.14 8.73 -67.73
C GLU A 891 -24.68 8.37 -66.30
N LEU A 892 -25.32 8.94 -65.28
CA LEU A 892 -25.09 8.56 -63.88
C LEU A 892 -25.58 7.15 -63.54
N GLU A 893 -26.70 6.69 -64.10
CA GLU A 893 -27.21 5.32 -63.89
C GLU A 893 -26.33 4.25 -64.53
N GLN A 894 -25.65 4.58 -65.63
CA GLN A 894 -24.66 3.71 -66.28
C GLN A 894 -23.31 3.66 -65.55
N GLN A 895 -23.04 4.62 -64.66
CA GLN A 895 -21.80 4.68 -63.91
C GLN A 895 -21.90 3.79 -62.66
N GLU A 896 -21.20 2.65 -62.66
CA GLU A 896 -21.13 1.77 -61.49
C GLU A 896 -20.45 2.49 -60.32
N TYR A 897 -21.24 2.73 -59.26
CA TYR A 897 -20.76 3.29 -58.00
C TYR A 897 -20.75 2.19 -56.95
N HIS A 898 -19.58 1.88 -56.45
CA HIS A 898 -19.39 0.87 -55.42
C HIS A 898 -19.13 1.53 -54.07
N ASP A 899 -19.67 0.94 -53.00
CA ASP A 899 -19.48 1.44 -51.63
C ASP A 899 -18.00 1.29 -51.18
N LEU A 900 -17.61 2.08 -50.18
CA LEU A 900 -16.29 2.03 -49.56
C LEU A 900 -15.99 0.65 -48.95
N PHE A 901 -17.04 -0.03 -48.47
CA PHE A 901 -16.99 -1.31 -47.76
C PHE A 901 -17.34 -2.52 -48.66
N GLU A 902 -17.70 -2.31 -49.93
CA GLU A 902 -17.90 -3.40 -50.87
C GLU A 902 -16.56 -3.98 -51.30
N GLN A 903 -16.37 -5.29 -51.10
CA GLN A 903 -15.23 -6.01 -51.66
C GLN A 903 -15.27 -5.90 -53.19
N LYS A 904 -14.11 -5.68 -53.82
CA LYS A 904 -14.01 -5.78 -55.28
C LYS A 904 -14.44 -7.19 -55.68
N PRO A 905 -15.28 -7.34 -56.73
CA PRO A 905 -15.60 -8.66 -57.28
C PRO A 905 -14.35 -9.39 -57.76
#